data_AF-A0A2S4S3M8-F1
#
_entry.id   AF-A0A2S4S3M8-F1
#
_cell.length_a   1.000
_cell.length_b   1.000
_cell.length_c   1.000
_cell.angle_alpha   90.00
_cell.angle_beta   90.00
_cell.angle_gamma   90.00
#
_symmetry.space_group_name_H-M   'P 1'
#
loop_
_entity.id
_entity.type
_entity.pdbx_description
1 polymer ?
#
loop_
_entity_poly.entity_id
_entity_poly.type
_entity_poly.pdbx_seq_one_letter_code
_entity_poly.pdbx_strand_id
1 'polypeptide(L)'
;MSDLYEYLNAKKGKTYFDDQIKPFSLISLYPDIDTSRKLRGNSRTTGDADKDVQNAIIDMIITIAVRYGLSYKEISYILLTAKVESGFNPDAAAGTTSAAGLAQGTVGFIKDALTQSEDILGFQLDLRNEEVFDAEKGCYAVIYSFLLNKSKVMESYTSDQSEYWEWLYLLHHDGAYSLGKYLDGTREKSADGIKWAQYITDRLSVTEGLLKNTEVSTKFKLSTGDNTAFKNKNYIAAISPFPVSTCPNLVSDYEKSLFFIKGVTDSNGMTEAVNAIAGSEVVFTILSDNYKELAKTSSEKEGNEKPETLIYVVRKGDTLSAVAKKHGVSVEKLARINKIQNVNMLRVGAKLKIPDGNKNHGYTSRYVPEQTKKEILKSVGLKNANAKAAIEYSRSHIVLPKGSKSADSEKNSNIIHVKTTTTDKSVTSRNKSEPEKHQTTSEGKAKEVSVDRDFVPAIIFSPKIPENLKTIVSIQSLDIMKEIMKSSGVHKVTITSTLRTVQKQVDAMYDNMCTKGTQSQLDYYAAPGKEVVQAGIDAGGTDRSKESVVKKAMMEKIEILQQDGRLVSKHCVSLEAYALRNVFDMSKKSLPASLQRAFDKALTKYVKDNPGKMKYISPLKNHGEPAFHVEIVQ
;
A
#
# COMPACT_ATOMS: atom_id res chain seq x y z
N MET A 1 23.30 9.98 19.67
CA MET A 1 21.90 9.54 19.46
C MET A 1 21.91 8.03 19.51
N SER A 2 21.05 7.42 20.32
CA SER A 2 20.85 5.97 20.29
C SER A 2 20.22 5.56 18.96
N ASP A 3 20.65 4.46 18.37
CA ASP A 3 19.97 3.89 17.21
C ASP A 3 18.60 3.30 17.59
N LEU A 4 17.84 2.83 16.60
CA LEU A 4 16.50 2.26 16.83
C LEU A 4 16.54 1.08 17.83
N TYR A 5 17.56 0.24 17.78
CA TYR A 5 17.66 -0.96 18.62
C TYR A 5 17.99 -0.58 20.05
N GLU A 6 18.97 0.30 20.26
CA GLU A 6 19.28 0.83 21.58
C GLU A 6 18.08 1.51 22.23
N TYR A 7 17.27 2.20 21.42
CA TYR A 7 16.03 2.83 21.89
C TYR A 7 14.93 1.82 22.22
N LEU A 8 14.81 0.73 21.46
CA LEU A 8 13.75 -0.26 21.60
C LEU A 8 14.07 -1.38 22.59
N ASN A 9 15.31 -1.83 22.72
CA ASN A 9 15.66 -2.94 23.59
C ASN A 9 15.10 -2.74 25.01
N ALA A 10 14.48 -3.79 25.53
CA ALA A 10 13.88 -3.81 26.85
C ALA A 10 14.85 -4.43 27.85
N LYS A 11 14.78 -3.95 29.10
CA LYS A 11 15.43 -4.60 30.24
C LYS A 11 14.46 -5.63 30.81
N LYS A 12 15.01 -6.66 31.46
CA LYS A 12 14.24 -7.62 32.24
C LYS A 12 13.30 -6.88 33.21
N GLY A 13 12.01 -7.20 33.12
CA GLY A 13 10.98 -6.69 34.01
C GLY A 13 10.98 -7.36 35.38
N LYS A 14 9.93 -7.09 36.16
CA LYS A 14 9.73 -7.75 37.45
C LYS A 14 9.15 -9.15 37.25
N THR A 15 9.65 -10.12 38.00
CA THR A 15 9.09 -11.47 38.06
C THR A 15 7.90 -11.50 39.03
N TYR A 16 6.93 -12.36 38.75
CA TYR A 16 5.82 -12.65 39.67
C TYR A 16 6.29 -13.49 40.84
N PHE A 17 5.75 -13.24 42.03
CA PHE A 17 5.90 -14.13 43.18
C PHE A 17 4.96 -15.35 43.04
N ASP A 18 5.31 -16.47 43.67
CA ASP A 18 4.56 -17.74 43.55
C ASP A 18 3.07 -17.60 43.92
N ASP A 19 2.75 -16.76 44.91
CA ASP A 19 1.38 -16.47 45.36
C ASP A 19 0.56 -15.64 44.35
N GLN A 20 1.25 -14.93 43.46
CA GLN A 20 0.62 -14.16 42.38
C GLN A 20 0.31 -15.03 41.15
N ILE A 21 1.01 -16.14 40.98
CA ILE A 21 0.88 -17.03 39.82
C ILE A 21 -0.41 -17.84 39.94
N LYS A 22 -1.30 -17.68 38.96
CA LYS A 22 -2.56 -18.43 38.90
C LYS A 22 -2.37 -19.78 38.23
N PRO A 23 -3.08 -20.85 38.65
CA PRO A 23 -2.93 -22.18 38.07
C PRO A 23 -3.24 -22.27 36.57
N PHE A 24 -4.11 -21.37 36.07
CA PHE A 24 -4.45 -21.29 34.64
C PHE A 24 -3.46 -20.43 33.82
N SER A 25 -2.52 -19.75 34.48
CA SER A 25 -1.52 -18.94 33.78
C SER A 25 -0.55 -19.83 33.02
N LEU A 26 0.00 -19.33 31.93
CA LEU A 26 0.93 -20.12 31.12
C LEU A 26 2.31 -20.26 31.79
N ILE A 27 2.62 -19.45 32.81
CA ILE A 27 3.75 -19.73 33.70
C ILE A 27 3.54 -21.08 34.43
N SER A 28 2.33 -21.34 34.91
CA SER A 28 2.02 -22.58 35.63
C SER A 28 1.85 -23.77 34.69
N LEU A 29 1.29 -23.57 33.49
CA LEU A 29 1.01 -24.65 32.54
C LEU A 29 2.25 -25.06 31.72
N TYR A 30 3.13 -24.10 31.43
CA TYR A 30 4.35 -24.28 30.64
C TYR A 30 5.54 -23.58 31.33
N PRO A 31 5.97 -24.06 32.50
CA PRO A 31 7.02 -23.40 33.29
C PRO A 31 8.38 -23.39 32.58
N ASP A 32 8.67 -24.45 31.81
CA ASP A 32 9.95 -24.62 31.14
C ASP A 32 10.04 -23.85 29.82
N ILE A 33 11.23 -23.33 29.54
CA ILE A 33 11.55 -22.72 28.24
C ILE A 33 12.10 -23.81 27.32
N ASP A 34 11.48 -23.99 26.16
CA ASP A 34 12.02 -24.88 25.13
C ASP A 34 13.34 -24.32 24.58
N THR A 35 14.43 -24.99 24.98
CA THR A 35 15.81 -24.62 24.64
C THR A 35 16.23 -25.01 23.23
N SER A 36 15.43 -25.80 22.52
CA SER A 36 15.65 -26.15 21.12
C SER A 36 15.38 -24.96 20.18
N ARG A 37 14.48 -24.05 20.56
CA ARG A 37 14.17 -22.84 19.79
C ARG A 37 15.34 -21.86 19.81
N LYS A 38 15.73 -21.41 18.62
CA LYS A 38 16.82 -20.44 18.44
C LYS A 38 16.44 -19.04 18.95
N LEU A 39 15.19 -18.63 18.74
CA LEU A 39 14.65 -17.35 19.21
C LEU A 39 13.75 -17.63 20.42
N ARG A 40 14.33 -17.49 21.61
CA ARG A 40 13.67 -17.75 22.90
C ARG A 40 14.09 -16.75 23.96
N GLY A 41 13.29 -16.61 25.00
CA GLY A 41 13.65 -15.93 26.24
C GLY A 41 14.55 -16.77 27.13
N ASN A 42 15.10 -16.12 28.16
CA ASN A 42 15.78 -16.77 29.28
C ASN A 42 14.79 -17.15 30.41
N SER A 43 13.61 -16.53 30.43
CA SER A 43 12.51 -16.85 31.33
C SER A 43 11.16 -16.38 30.78
N ARG A 44 10.08 -16.59 31.55
CA ARG A 44 8.73 -16.05 31.27
C ARG A 44 8.61 -14.54 31.56
N THR A 45 9.65 -13.88 32.05
CA THR A 45 9.61 -12.46 32.41
C THR A 45 9.76 -11.56 31.19
N THR A 46 8.91 -10.53 31.08
CA THR A 46 9.01 -9.49 30.02
C THR A 46 10.43 -8.92 29.91
N GLY A 47 10.93 -8.75 28.68
CA GLY A 47 12.27 -8.24 28.40
C GLY A 47 13.44 -9.15 28.76
N ASP A 48 13.18 -10.35 29.31
CA ASP A 48 14.21 -11.32 29.66
C ASP A 48 14.57 -12.24 28.47
N ALA A 49 15.02 -11.62 27.39
CA ALA A 49 15.62 -12.28 26.24
C ALA A 49 16.92 -11.58 25.89
N ASP A 50 17.88 -12.33 25.37
CA ASP A 50 19.16 -11.76 24.94
C ASP A 50 18.95 -10.65 23.91
N LYS A 51 19.82 -9.63 23.92
CA LYS A 51 19.71 -8.49 23.00
C LYS A 51 19.64 -8.91 21.53
N ASP A 52 20.38 -9.95 21.16
CA ASP A 52 20.38 -10.45 19.79
C ASP A 52 19.05 -11.13 19.42
N VAL A 53 18.36 -11.76 20.38
CA VAL A 53 16.99 -12.27 20.21
C VAL A 53 16.00 -11.11 20.06
N GLN A 54 16.05 -10.11 20.95
CA GLN A 54 15.18 -8.94 20.86
C GLN A 54 15.33 -8.22 19.51
N ASN A 55 16.57 -8.05 19.03
CA ASN A 55 16.86 -7.43 17.75
C ASN A 55 16.30 -8.26 16.57
N ALA A 56 16.41 -9.58 16.63
CA ALA A 56 15.81 -10.46 15.62
C ALA A 56 14.28 -10.37 15.60
N ILE A 57 13.62 -10.25 16.76
CA ILE A 57 12.18 -10.00 16.85
C ILE A 57 11.82 -8.65 16.22
N ILE A 58 12.55 -7.58 16.55
CA ILE A 58 12.33 -6.23 15.98
C ILE A 58 12.44 -6.29 14.44
N ASP A 59 13.47 -6.95 13.92
CA ASP A 59 13.70 -7.11 12.48
C ASP A 59 12.57 -7.86 11.78
N MET A 60 12.06 -8.92 12.43
CA MET A 60 10.96 -9.72 11.91
C MET A 60 9.64 -8.93 11.91
N ILE A 61 9.36 -8.16 12.95
CA ILE A 61 8.19 -7.25 13.00
C ILE A 61 8.25 -6.23 11.87
N ILE A 62 9.39 -5.54 11.70
CA ILE A 62 9.58 -4.55 10.61
C ILE A 62 9.34 -5.22 9.26
N THR A 63 9.98 -6.36 9.02
CA THR A 63 9.87 -7.10 7.75
C THR A 63 8.44 -7.49 7.44
N ILE A 64 7.73 -8.08 8.41
CA ILE A 64 6.33 -8.49 8.23
C ILE A 64 5.46 -7.25 7.98
N ALA A 65 5.55 -6.23 8.82
CA ALA A 65 4.71 -5.04 8.74
C ALA A 65 4.92 -4.26 7.42
N VAL A 66 6.16 -4.13 6.95
CA VAL A 66 6.48 -3.57 5.62
C VAL A 66 5.78 -4.36 4.51
N ARG A 67 5.81 -5.69 4.59
CA ARG A 67 5.15 -6.54 3.60
C ARG A 67 3.62 -6.36 3.65
N TYR A 68 3.02 -6.16 4.82
CA TYR A 68 1.60 -5.80 4.92
C TYR A 68 1.28 -4.36 4.46
N GLY A 69 2.27 -3.60 3.97
CA GLY A 69 2.07 -2.26 3.45
C GLY A 69 1.84 -1.22 4.54
N LEU A 70 2.28 -1.49 5.77
CA LEU A 70 2.09 -0.60 6.90
C LEU A 70 3.04 0.60 6.84
N SER A 71 2.54 1.76 7.24
CA SER A 71 3.32 3.01 7.31
C SER A 71 4.40 2.96 8.40
N TYR A 72 5.41 3.84 8.31
CA TYR A 72 6.46 3.94 9.33
C TYR A 72 5.90 4.18 10.72
N LYS A 73 4.83 5.00 10.80
CA LYS A 73 4.16 5.30 12.07
C LYS A 73 3.43 4.09 12.63
N GLU A 74 2.78 3.28 11.79
CA GLU A 74 2.13 2.04 12.21
C GLU A 74 3.13 0.98 12.64
N ILE A 75 4.24 0.83 11.90
CA ILE A 75 5.33 -0.06 12.29
C ILE A 75 5.89 0.36 13.66
N SER A 76 6.09 1.66 13.85
CA SER A 76 6.59 2.22 15.11
C SER A 76 5.64 1.94 16.27
N TYR A 77 4.33 2.06 16.03
CA TYR A 77 3.31 1.70 17.01
C TYR A 77 3.39 0.22 17.39
N ILE A 78 3.43 -0.69 16.41
CA ILE A 78 3.52 -2.14 16.63
C ILE A 78 4.78 -2.51 17.42
N LEU A 79 5.93 -1.90 17.10
CA LEU A 79 7.18 -2.11 17.84
C LEU A 79 7.07 -1.64 19.29
N LEU A 80 6.46 -0.47 19.53
CA LEU A 80 6.24 0.04 20.88
C LEU A 80 5.25 -0.82 21.67
N THR A 81 4.19 -1.34 21.04
CA THR A 81 3.28 -2.31 21.67
C THR A 81 4.03 -3.57 22.08
N ALA A 82 4.77 -4.21 21.17
CA ALA A 82 5.56 -5.40 21.51
C ALA A 82 6.59 -5.15 22.63
N LYS A 83 7.19 -3.95 22.66
CA LYS A 83 8.08 -3.52 23.75
C LYS A 83 7.35 -3.45 25.09
N VAL A 84 6.15 -2.88 25.13
CA VAL A 84 5.35 -2.74 26.36
C VAL A 84 4.88 -4.10 26.85
N GLU A 85 4.34 -4.92 25.95
CA GLU A 85 3.69 -6.19 26.31
C GLU A 85 4.71 -7.25 26.76
N SER A 86 5.75 -7.46 25.97
CA SER A 86 6.67 -8.59 26.18
C SER A 86 8.13 -8.18 26.32
N GLY A 87 8.46 -6.90 26.10
CA GLY A 87 9.85 -6.47 26.02
C GLY A 87 10.61 -7.20 24.91
N PHE A 88 9.91 -7.62 23.84
CA PHE A 88 10.44 -8.49 22.79
C PHE A 88 10.93 -9.86 23.26
N ASN A 89 10.47 -10.34 24.42
CA ASN A 89 10.68 -11.72 24.85
C ASN A 89 9.55 -12.61 24.30
N PRO A 90 9.83 -13.53 23.35
CA PRO A 90 8.78 -14.40 22.81
C PRO A 90 8.21 -15.37 23.83
N ASP A 91 8.92 -15.63 24.92
CA ASP A 91 8.48 -16.51 26.01
C ASP A 91 7.76 -15.79 27.14
N ALA A 92 7.56 -14.47 27.05
CA ALA A 92 6.92 -13.69 28.11
C ALA A 92 5.52 -14.24 28.45
N ALA A 93 5.20 -14.36 29.73
CA ALA A 93 3.87 -14.75 30.19
C ALA A 93 3.51 -14.01 31.49
N ALA A 94 2.24 -13.62 31.61
CA ALA A 94 1.70 -13.06 32.83
C ALA A 94 1.39 -14.15 33.85
N GLY A 95 1.70 -13.92 35.14
CA GLY A 95 1.35 -14.82 36.23
C GLY A 95 -0.10 -14.66 36.69
N THR A 96 -0.68 -13.47 36.55
CA THR A 96 -2.02 -13.14 37.06
C THR A 96 -3.15 -13.40 36.05
N THR A 97 -2.82 -13.59 34.78
CA THR A 97 -3.77 -13.80 33.67
C THR A 97 -3.29 -14.93 32.77
N SER A 98 -3.99 -15.18 31.65
CA SER A 98 -3.56 -16.12 30.61
C SER A 98 -2.75 -15.45 29.49
N ALA A 99 -2.38 -14.17 29.64
CA ALA A 99 -1.64 -13.43 28.64
C ALA A 99 -0.23 -14.00 28.43
N ALA A 100 0.16 -14.25 27.17
CA ALA A 100 1.46 -14.82 26.85
C ALA A 100 1.96 -14.45 25.44
N GLY A 101 3.25 -14.71 25.21
CA GLY A 101 3.94 -14.45 23.95
C GLY A 101 4.19 -12.97 23.69
N LEU A 102 4.66 -12.67 22.48
CA LEU A 102 5.04 -11.30 22.08
C LEU A 102 3.89 -10.28 22.16
N ALA A 103 2.67 -10.73 21.91
CA ALA A 103 1.47 -9.92 21.94
C ALA A 103 0.72 -9.96 23.28
N GLN A 104 1.25 -10.68 24.29
CA GLN A 104 0.55 -10.95 25.57
C GLN A 104 -0.90 -11.39 25.34
N GLY A 105 -1.10 -12.28 24.38
CA GLY A 105 -2.41 -12.75 23.97
C GLY A 105 -3.07 -13.60 25.06
N THR A 106 -4.27 -13.21 25.50
CA THR A 106 -5.09 -14.02 26.40
C THR A 106 -5.73 -15.20 25.65
N VAL A 107 -6.34 -16.14 26.39
CA VAL A 107 -7.13 -17.24 25.78
C VAL A 107 -8.19 -16.72 24.80
N GLY A 108 -8.85 -15.60 25.10
CA GLY A 108 -9.82 -14.97 24.19
C GLY A 108 -9.16 -14.50 22.89
N PHE A 109 -8.04 -13.81 23.00
CA PHE A 109 -7.25 -13.37 21.84
C PHE A 109 -6.76 -14.56 20.99
N ILE A 110 -6.27 -15.63 21.62
CA ILE A 110 -5.80 -16.84 20.92
C ILE A 110 -6.96 -17.48 20.14
N LYS A 111 -8.16 -17.53 20.72
CA LYS A 111 -9.36 -18.03 20.04
C LYS A 111 -9.75 -17.14 18.85
N ASP A 112 -9.69 -15.82 19.02
CA ASP A 112 -9.95 -14.88 17.94
C ASP A 112 -8.91 -15.02 16.82
N ALA A 113 -7.62 -15.11 17.14
CA ALA A 113 -6.57 -15.33 16.16
C ALA A 113 -6.81 -16.62 15.36
N LEU A 114 -7.10 -17.73 16.05
CA LEU A 114 -7.37 -19.01 15.38
C LEU A 114 -8.56 -18.95 14.41
N THR A 115 -9.55 -18.10 14.69
CA THR A 115 -10.80 -18.04 13.91
C THR A 115 -10.82 -16.94 12.87
N GLN A 116 -10.12 -15.83 13.09
CA GLN A 116 -10.22 -14.62 12.28
C GLN A 116 -8.90 -14.22 11.60
N SER A 117 -7.75 -14.72 12.04
CA SER A 117 -6.47 -14.32 11.45
C SER A 117 -6.39 -14.68 9.98
N GLU A 118 -7.09 -15.72 9.54
CA GLU A 118 -7.07 -16.08 8.13
C GLU A 118 -7.67 -14.94 7.30
N ASP A 119 -8.70 -14.23 7.80
CA ASP A 119 -9.31 -13.06 7.13
C ASP A 119 -8.40 -11.83 7.13
N ILE A 120 -7.56 -11.68 8.14
CA ILE A 120 -6.72 -10.50 8.34
C ILE A 120 -5.30 -10.69 7.77
N LEU A 121 -4.68 -11.84 8.01
CA LEU A 121 -3.33 -12.22 7.63
C LEU A 121 -3.27 -13.07 6.35
N GLY A 122 -4.39 -13.66 5.92
CA GLY A 122 -4.41 -14.58 4.79
C GLY A 122 -4.04 -16.02 5.14
N PHE A 123 -3.82 -16.34 6.42
CA PHE A 123 -3.59 -17.70 6.92
C PHE A 123 -4.05 -17.84 8.37
N GLN A 124 -4.35 -19.07 8.77
CA GLN A 124 -4.76 -19.37 10.14
C GLN A 124 -3.55 -19.34 11.07
N LEU A 125 -3.61 -18.48 12.08
CA LEU A 125 -2.58 -18.25 13.08
C LEU A 125 -2.97 -19.03 14.33
N ASP A 126 -2.41 -20.23 14.46
CA ASP A 126 -2.61 -21.07 15.63
C ASP A 126 -1.59 -20.74 16.72
N LEU A 127 -2.07 -20.15 17.81
CA LEU A 127 -1.31 -19.75 19.00
C LEU A 127 -1.71 -20.57 20.23
N ARG A 128 -2.40 -21.70 20.07
CA ARG A 128 -2.82 -22.51 21.23
C ARG A 128 -1.60 -23.12 21.93
N ASN A 129 -1.73 -23.33 23.24
CA ASN A 129 -0.73 -24.03 24.04
C ASN A 129 0.63 -23.30 23.97
N GLU A 130 1.72 -24.06 23.81
CA GLU A 130 3.09 -23.54 23.70
C GLU A 130 3.36 -22.79 22.39
N GLU A 131 2.50 -22.91 21.37
CA GLU A 131 2.66 -22.22 20.09
C GLU A 131 2.60 -20.69 20.23
N VAL A 132 1.99 -20.17 21.30
CA VAL A 132 2.00 -18.73 21.63
C VAL A 132 3.41 -18.19 21.86
N PHE A 133 4.35 -19.06 22.22
CA PHE A 133 5.73 -18.69 22.49
C PHE A 133 6.62 -18.75 21.24
N ASP A 134 6.15 -19.30 20.12
CA ASP A 134 6.92 -19.26 18.87
C ASP A 134 7.15 -17.81 18.44
N ALA A 135 8.41 -17.47 18.18
CA ALA A 135 8.82 -16.10 17.87
C ALA A 135 8.17 -15.57 16.58
N GLU A 136 8.12 -16.38 15.52
CA GLU A 136 7.55 -15.97 14.23
C GLU A 136 6.04 -15.79 14.33
N LYS A 137 5.34 -16.77 14.91
CA LYS A 137 3.91 -16.67 15.19
C LYS A 137 3.58 -15.51 16.11
N GLY A 138 4.40 -15.27 17.13
CA GLY A 138 4.29 -14.15 18.04
C GLY A 138 4.39 -12.80 17.31
N CYS A 139 5.31 -12.66 16.35
CA CYS A 139 5.38 -11.45 15.52
C CYS A 139 4.08 -11.27 14.73
N TYR A 140 3.57 -12.30 14.06
CA TYR A 140 2.27 -12.24 13.39
C TYR A 140 1.12 -11.91 14.35
N ALA A 141 1.17 -12.37 15.60
CA ALA A 141 0.16 -12.05 16.60
C ALA A 141 0.11 -10.55 16.92
N VAL A 142 1.26 -9.88 17.05
CA VAL A 142 1.30 -8.42 17.27
C VAL A 142 0.74 -7.66 16.06
N ILE A 143 1.12 -8.05 14.83
CA ILE A 143 0.56 -7.45 13.60
C ILE A 143 -0.95 -7.70 13.50
N TYR A 144 -1.41 -8.93 13.77
CA TYR A 144 -2.82 -9.30 13.77
C TYR A 144 -3.62 -8.44 14.75
N SER A 145 -3.12 -8.28 15.98
CA SER A 145 -3.76 -7.45 16.99
C SER A 145 -3.93 -6.00 16.53
N PHE A 146 -2.87 -5.42 15.96
CA PHE A 146 -2.93 -4.07 15.40
C PHE A 146 -3.97 -3.94 14.28
N LEU A 147 -3.95 -4.86 13.30
CA LEU A 147 -4.87 -4.82 12.15
C LEU A 147 -6.32 -5.02 12.56
N LEU A 148 -6.59 -5.95 13.49
CA LEU A 148 -7.91 -6.16 14.05
C LEU A 148 -8.41 -4.90 14.73
N ASN A 149 -7.63 -4.33 15.65
CA ASN A 149 -8.04 -3.14 16.42
C ASN A 149 -8.20 -1.93 15.51
N LYS A 150 -7.31 -1.76 14.52
CA LYS A 150 -7.44 -0.73 13.49
C LYS A 150 -8.77 -0.85 12.75
N SER A 151 -9.18 -2.05 12.35
CA SER A 151 -10.48 -2.23 11.68
C SER A 151 -11.64 -1.77 12.57
N LYS A 152 -11.61 -2.10 13.86
CA LYS A 152 -12.66 -1.72 14.82
C LYS A 152 -12.72 -0.21 15.09
N VAL A 153 -11.58 0.43 15.30
CA VAL A 153 -11.53 1.88 15.48
C VAL A 153 -12.03 2.61 14.22
N MET A 154 -11.62 2.15 13.04
CA MET A 154 -12.03 2.76 11.77
C MET A 154 -13.51 2.55 11.42
N GLU A 155 -14.12 1.45 11.87
CA GLU A 155 -15.58 1.21 11.74
C GLU A 155 -16.39 2.24 12.56
N SER A 156 -15.88 2.67 13.72
CA SER A 156 -16.62 3.52 14.66
C SER A 156 -16.26 5.01 14.64
N TYR A 157 -15.03 5.39 14.25
CA TYR A 157 -14.56 6.78 14.28
C TYR A 157 -14.40 7.38 12.88
N THR A 158 -15.19 8.41 12.56
CA THR A 158 -15.17 9.06 11.23
C THR A 158 -14.65 10.50 11.21
N SER A 159 -14.36 11.14 12.35
CA SER A 159 -14.07 12.59 12.38
C SER A 159 -13.02 13.11 13.37
N ASP A 160 -12.83 12.52 14.56
CA ASP A 160 -11.77 12.92 15.50
C ASP A 160 -10.73 11.79 15.64
N GLN A 161 -9.50 12.09 15.23
CA GLN A 161 -8.37 11.15 15.22
C GLN A 161 -7.35 11.50 16.30
N SER A 162 -7.63 12.48 17.17
CA SER A 162 -6.71 12.90 18.25
C SER A 162 -6.38 11.74 19.21
N GLU A 163 -7.36 10.88 19.49
CA GLU A 163 -7.21 9.70 20.36
C GLU A 163 -6.98 8.39 19.58
N TYR A 164 -6.81 8.41 18.25
CA TYR A 164 -6.77 7.18 17.43
C TYR A 164 -5.76 6.15 17.94
N TRP A 165 -4.54 6.59 18.25
CA TRP A 165 -3.46 5.71 18.74
C TRP A 165 -3.71 5.21 20.17
N GLU A 166 -4.40 6.01 20.98
CA GLU A 166 -4.81 5.60 22.33
C GLU A 166 -5.85 4.49 22.25
N TRP A 167 -6.85 4.63 21.38
CA TRP A 167 -7.88 3.62 21.18
C TRP A 167 -7.31 2.27 20.72
N LEU A 168 -6.33 2.28 19.82
CA LEU A 168 -5.70 1.03 19.38
C LEU A 168 -5.08 0.26 20.54
N TYR A 169 -4.50 0.94 21.53
CA TYR A 169 -3.86 0.28 22.66
C TYR A 169 -4.89 -0.14 23.70
N LEU A 170 -5.89 0.69 23.98
CA LEU A 170 -6.99 0.31 24.85
C LEU A 170 -7.72 -0.93 24.34
N LEU A 171 -7.95 -1.05 23.03
CA LEU A 171 -8.54 -2.27 22.45
C LEU A 171 -7.59 -3.47 22.47
N HIS A 172 -6.27 -3.25 22.43
CA HIS A 172 -5.30 -4.33 22.61
C HIS A 172 -5.37 -4.87 24.04
N HIS A 173 -5.28 -3.97 25.02
CA HIS A 173 -5.25 -4.27 26.44
C HIS A 173 -6.57 -4.83 26.97
N ASP A 174 -7.68 -4.16 26.67
CA ASP A 174 -9.02 -4.48 27.21
C ASP A 174 -9.86 -5.36 26.27
N GLY A 175 -9.32 -5.72 25.10
CA GLY A 175 -9.96 -6.56 24.10
C GLY A 175 -10.68 -5.78 22.99
N ALA A 176 -10.61 -6.31 21.77
CA ALA A 176 -11.04 -5.63 20.54
C ALA A 176 -12.53 -5.23 20.52
N TYR A 177 -13.37 -5.91 21.30
CA TYR A 177 -14.82 -5.68 21.37
C TYR A 177 -15.25 -4.72 22.49
N SER A 178 -14.30 -4.19 23.27
CA SER A 178 -14.59 -3.27 24.36
C SER A 178 -14.95 -1.87 23.86
N LEU A 179 -14.77 -1.56 22.57
CA LEU A 179 -15.01 -0.24 22.01
C LEU A 179 -16.43 0.28 22.25
N GLY A 180 -17.45 -0.55 21.98
CA GLY A 180 -18.85 -0.16 22.20
C GLY A 180 -19.14 0.18 23.66
N LYS A 181 -18.54 -0.58 24.59
CA LYS A 181 -18.69 -0.39 26.04
C LYS A 181 -18.01 0.89 26.55
N TYR A 182 -16.92 1.30 25.89
CA TYR A 182 -16.32 2.61 26.18
C TYR A 182 -17.21 3.74 25.69
N LEU A 183 -17.75 3.60 24.47
CA LEU A 183 -18.56 4.64 23.83
C LEU A 183 -19.92 4.86 24.51
N ASP A 184 -20.53 3.79 25.05
CA ASP A 184 -21.80 3.87 25.79
C ASP A 184 -21.62 4.15 27.29
N GLY A 185 -20.37 4.28 27.76
CA GLY A 185 -20.05 4.58 29.16
C GLY A 185 -20.19 3.41 30.13
N THR A 186 -20.50 2.19 29.66
CA THR A 186 -20.61 1.00 30.52
C THR A 186 -19.26 0.41 30.95
N ARG A 187 -18.16 0.89 30.36
CA ARG A 187 -16.79 0.55 30.76
C ARG A 187 -15.92 1.81 30.84
N GLU A 188 -15.23 1.97 31.96
CA GLU A 188 -14.22 3.01 32.13
C GLU A 188 -12.86 2.55 31.61
N LYS A 189 -12.08 3.49 31.04
CA LYS A 189 -10.71 3.25 30.58
C LYS A 189 -9.85 2.86 31.79
N SER A 190 -9.13 1.74 31.70
CA SER A 190 -8.27 1.29 32.80
C SER A 190 -7.08 2.24 32.98
N ALA A 191 -6.68 2.50 34.24
CA ALA A 191 -5.55 3.39 34.52
C ALA A 191 -4.24 2.88 33.88
N ASP A 192 -4.03 1.57 33.89
CA ASP A 192 -2.88 0.93 33.22
C ASP A 192 -2.98 1.05 31.69
N GLY A 193 -4.16 0.85 31.10
CA GLY A 193 -4.38 1.02 29.66
C GLY A 193 -4.08 2.45 29.20
N ILE A 194 -4.56 3.46 29.93
CA ILE A 194 -4.29 4.88 29.65
C ILE A 194 -2.78 5.16 29.74
N LYS A 195 -2.14 4.73 30.83
CA LYS A 195 -0.72 4.96 31.07
C LYS A 195 0.15 4.43 29.92
N TRP A 196 -0.12 3.21 29.45
CA TRP A 196 0.66 2.61 28.37
C TRP A 196 0.30 3.16 26.99
N ALA A 197 -0.96 3.51 26.75
CA ALA A 197 -1.36 4.21 25.54
C ALA A 197 -0.64 5.57 25.40
N GLN A 198 -0.53 6.33 26.49
CA GLN A 198 0.25 7.56 26.56
C GLN A 198 1.74 7.29 26.34
N TYR A 199 2.31 6.28 27.03
CA TYR A 199 3.70 5.88 26.84
C TYR A 199 4.06 5.63 25.37
N ILE A 200 3.19 4.93 24.64
CA ILE A 200 3.36 4.62 23.21
C ILE A 200 3.22 5.90 22.38
N THR A 201 2.15 6.67 22.61
CA THR A 201 1.85 7.88 21.83
C THR A 201 2.97 8.92 21.93
N ASP A 202 3.52 9.14 23.13
CA ASP A 202 4.62 10.07 23.40
C ASP A 202 5.92 9.70 22.67
N ARG A 203 6.10 8.40 22.39
CA ARG A 203 7.32 7.86 21.77
C ARG A 203 7.17 7.62 20.28
N LEU A 204 5.96 7.73 19.76
CA LEU A 204 5.63 7.32 18.40
C LEU A 204 6.41 8.12 17.36
N SER A 205 6.53 9.45 17.54
CA SER A 205 7.26 10.34 16.63
C SER A 205 8.77 10.08 16.65
N VAL A 206 9.33 9.75 17.82
CA VAL A 206 10.76 9.43 17.98
C VAL A 206 11.08 8.10 17.32
N THR A 207 10.30 7.05 17.61
CA THR A 207 10.46 5.73 16.97
C THR A 207 10.28 5.82 15.45
N GLU A 208 9.28 6.57 14.99
CA GLU A 208 9.06 6.82 13.57
C GLU A 208 10.25 7.55 12.94
N GLY A 209 10.81 8.54 13.63
CA GLY A 209 12.01 9.28 13.20
C GLY A 209 13.28 8.42 13.12
N LEU A 210 13.46 7.48 14.04
CA LEU A 210 14.59 6.54 14.02
C LEU A 210 14.45 5.47 12.93
N LEU A 211 13.23 5.16 12.51
CA LEU A 211 12.93 4.20 11.47
C LEU A 211 12.94 4.82 10.06
N LYS A 212 12.29 5.98 9.88
CA LYS A 212 12.16 6.66 8.59
C LYS A 212 13.43 7.41 8.22
N ASN A 213 13.72 7.50 6.92
CA ASN A 213 14.86 8.24 6.38
C ASN A 213 16.24 7.80 6.90
N THR A 214 16.32 6.65 7.55
CA THR A 214 17.59 6.04 7.92
C THR A 214 18.20 5.41 6.68
N GLU A 215 19.19 6.07 6.08
CA GLU A 215 19.99 5.52 4.99
C GLU A 215 20.87 4.39 5.50
N VAL A 216 20.86 3.29 4.76
CA VAL A 216 21.60 2.07 5.07
C VAL A 216 22.36 1.64 3.82
N SER A 217 23.68 1.50 3.98
CA SER A 217 24.56 0.89 2.98
C SER A 217 24.76 -0.57 3.35
N THR A 218 24.29 -1.48 2.50
CA THR A 218 24.33 -2.93 2.73
C THR A 218 24.99 -3.64 1.56
N LYS A 219 25.82 -4.65 1.83
CA LYS A 219 26.27 -5.61 0.81
C LYS A 219 25.47 -6.91 0.93
N PHE A 220 25.36 -7.66 -0.15
CA PHE A 220 24.63 -8.92 -0.16
C PHE A 220 25.57 -10.06 -0.54
N LYS A 221 25.55 -11.14 0.25
CA LYS A 221 26.19 -12.40 -0.12
C LYS A 221 25.16 -13.29 -0.79
N LEU A 222 25.32 -13.49 -2.10
CA LEU A 222 24.42 -14.31 -2.89
C LEU A 222 24.96 -15.74 -2.95
N SER A 223 24.17 -16.70 -2.49
CA SER A 223 24.56 -18.12 -2.51
C SER A 223 23.39 -19.04 -2.83
N THR A 224 23.69 -20.29 -3.13
CA THR A 224 22.73 -21.39 -3.14
C THR A 224 22.26 -21.75 -1.73
N GLY A 225 21.27 -22.65 -1.62
CA GLY A 225 20.73 -23.11 -0.33
C GLY A 225 21.76 -23.81 0.57
N ASP A 226 22.77 -24.46 -0.02
CA ASP A 226 23.90 -25.11 0.64
C ASP A 226 25.11 -24.18 0.89
N ASN A 227 24.91 -22.86 0.72
CA ASN A 227 25.91 -21.80 0.90
C ASN A 227 27.02 -21.72 -0.16
N THR A 228 26.89 -22.40 -1.30
CA THR A 228 27.81 -22.18 -2.43
C THR A 228 27.62 -20.78 -2.99
N ALA A 229 28.68 -19.98 -3.00
CA ALA A 229 28.64 -18.61 -3.49
C ALA A 229 28.34 -18.57 -5.01
N PHE A 230 27.51 -17.63 -5.43
CA PHE A 230 27.38 -17.26 -6.84
C PHE A 230 28.59 -16.44 -7.25
N LYS A 231 29.68 -17.09 -7.65
CA LYS A 231 30.95 -16.43 -7.96
C LYS A 231 30.93 -15.80 -9.34
N ASN A 232 31.38 -14.55 -9.46
CA ASN A 232 31.54 -13.85 -10.75
C ASN A 232 30.27 -13.84 -11.60
N LYS A 233 29.08 -13.76 -10.96
CA LYS A 233 27.78 -13.78 -11.61
C LYS A 233 27.24 -12.37 -11.81
N ASN A 234 26.64 -12.14 -12.98
CA ASN A 234 25.91 -10.91 -13.24
C ASN A 234 24.67 -10.82 -12.34
N TYR A 235 24.52 -9.70 -11.64
CA TYR A 235 23.35 -9.44 -10.82
C TYR A 235 22.72 -8.09 -11.15
N ILE A 236 21.41 -7.99 -10.87
CA ILE A 236 20.66 -6.74 -10.85
C ILE A 236 19.97 -6.64 -9.49
N ALA A 237 20.17 -5.52 -8.79
CA ALA A 237 19.37 -5.12 -7.64
C ALA A 237 18.35 -4.07 -8.08
N ALA A 238 17.07 -4.40 -8.02
CA ALA A 238 15.98 -3.46 -8.27
C ALA A 238 15.48 -2.87 -6.95
N ILE A 239 15.38 -1.55 -6.90
CA ILE A 239 15.01 -0.77 -5.72
C ILE A 239 13.97 0.26 -6.12
N SER A 240 13.05 0.60 -5.22
CA SER A 240 12.16 1.73 -5.43
C SER A 240 12.87 3.04 -5.04
N PRO A 241 13.01 4.03 -5.94
CA PRO A 241 13.81 5.23 -5.75
C PRO A 241 13.12 6.32 -4.89
N PHE A 242 11.84 6.19 -4.57
CA PHE A 242 11.06 7.25 -3.92
C PHE A 242 10.66 6.84 -2.50
N PRO A 243 11.44 7.13 -1.43
CA PRO A 243 10.90 6.98 -0.08
C PRO A 243 9.67 7.87 0.04
N VAL A 244 8.49 7.27 0.09
CA VAL A 244 7.30 8.00 0.55
C VAL A 244 7.59 8.27 2.02
N SER A 245 7.61 9.53 2.44
CA SER A 245 7.99 9.92 3.81
C SER A 245 7.13 9.26 4.90
N THR A 246 6.02 8.62 4.51
CA THR A 246 5.05 7.96 5.38
C THR A 246 5.11 6.44 5.32
N CYS A 247 5.49 5.82 4.19
CA CYS A 247 5.40 4.37 4.03
C CYS A 247 6.69 3.76 3.45
N PRO A 248 7.13 2.61 3.97
CA PRO A 248 8.22 1.85 3.37
C PRO A 248 7.87 1.41 1.94
N ASN A 249 8.89 1.34 1.08
CA ASN A 249 8.70 1.07 -0.34
C ASN A 249 8.69 -0.42 -0.67
N LEU A 250 7.65 -0.89 -1.33
CA LEU A 250 7.66 -2.20 -1.99
C LEU A 250 8.01 -2.06 -3.48
N VAL A 251 8.94 -2.90 -3.95
CA VAL A 251 9.30 -3.10 -5.37
C VAL A 251 8.29 -4.04 -6.04
N SER A 252 7.61 -4.86 -5.24
CA SER A 252 6.53 -5.75 -5.66
C SER A 252 5.18 -5.04 -5.94
N ASP A 253 5.09 -3.72 -5.70
CA ASP A 253 3.93 -2.90 -6.04
C ASP A 253 4.07 -2.26 -7.44
N TYR A 254 3.15 -2.64 -8.34
CA TYR A 254 3.32 -2.64 -9.79
C TYR A 254 3.24 -1.31 -10.56
N GLU A 255 3.42 -0.15 -9.94
CA GLU A 255 3.30 1.15 -10.64
C GLU A 255 4.33 2.19 -10.16
N LYS A 256 5.60 1.78 -10.01
CA LYS A 256 6.69 2.70 -9.65
C LYS A 256 7.85 2.60 -10.64
N SER A 257 8.48 3.73 -10.96
CA SER A 257 9.81 3.71 -11.60
C SER A 257 10.78 3.00 -10.67
N LEU A 258 11.56 2.06 -11.19
CA LEU A 258 12.55 1.31 -10.41
C LEU A 258 13.96 1.83 -10.72
N PHE A 259 14.81 1.86 -9.71
CA PHE A 259 16.24 2.05 -9.86
C PHE A 259 16.93 0.69 -9.92
N PHE A 260 17.93 0.56 -10.79
CA PHE A 260 18.62 -0.71 -11.01
C PHE A 260 20.12 -0.53 -10.78
N ILE A 261 20.65 -1.26 -9.81
CA ILE A 261 22.10 -1.41 -9.62
C ILE A 261 22.50 -2.70 -10.32
N LYS A 262 23.49 -2.62 -11.21
CA LYS A 262 23.98 -3.74 -11.99
C LYS A 262 25.43 -3.99 -11.60
N GLY A 263 25.80 -5.24 -11.41
CA GLY A 263 27.17 -5.58 -11.05
C GLY A 263 27.50 -7.03 -11.31
N VAL A 264 28.71 -7.40 -10.92
CA VAL A 264 29.20 -8.77 -10.94
C VAL A 264 29.60 -9.12 -9.51
N THR A 265 29.13 -10.26 -9.00
CA THR A 265 29.53 -10.71 -7.67
C THR A 265 31.02 -11.07 -7.64
N ASP A 266 31.68 -10.90 -6.50
CA ASP A 266 33.09 -11.31 -6.35
C ASP A 266 33.25 -12.84 -6.23
N SER A 267 34.48 -13.30 -5.95
CA SER A 267 34.81 -14.72 -5.74
C SER A 267 34.10 -15.36 -4.53
N ASN A 268 33.53 -14.55 -3.65
CA ASN A 268 32.80 -14.94 -2.44
C ASN A 268 31.27 -14.77 -2.60
N GLY A 269 30.80 -14.35 -3.79
CA GLY A 269 29.39 -14.11 -4.06
C GLY A 269 28.89 -12.77 -3.54
N MET A 270 29.79 -11.83 -3.22
CA MET A 270 29.44 -10.53 -2.64
C MET A 270 29.07 -9.52 -3.73
N THR A 271 28.03 -8.75 -3.49
CA THR A 271 27.67 -7.58 -4.31
C THR A 271 28.49 -6.34 -3.92
N GLU A 272 28.44 -5.31 -4.77
CA GLU A 272 28.74 -3.95 -4.34
C GLU A 272 27.74 -3.48 -3.27
N ALA A 273 28.10 -2.39 -2.58
CA ALA A 273 27.23 -1.79 -1.59
C ALA A 273 25.98 -1.18 -2.25
N VAL A 274 24.83 -1.49 -1.69
CA VAL A 274 23.53 -0.98 -2.09
C VAL A 274 23.03 -0.02 -1.02
N ASN A 275 22.83 1.23 -1.42
CA ASN A 275 22.28 2.27 -0.55
C ASN A 275 20.75 2.27 -0.67
N ALA A 276 20.06 2.18 0.46
CA ALA A 276 18.61 2.19 0.54
C ALA A 276 18.13 2.76 1.88
N ILE A 277 16.88 3.21 1.93
CA ILE A 277 16.25 3.63 3.18
C ILE A 277 15.72 2.40 3.92
N ALA A 278 15.88 2.36 5.24
CA ALA A 278 15.31 1.33 6.09
C ALA A 278 13.80 1.12 5.82
N GLY A 279 13.38 -0.14 5.79
CA GLY A 279 12.06 -0.60 5.37
C GLY A 279 11.87 -0.72 3.85
N SER A 280 12.81 -0.28 3.01
CA SER A 280 12.68 -0.45 1.56
C SER A 280 12.88 -1.89 1.13
N GLU A 281 12.07 -2.36 0.18
CA GLU A 281 12.28 -3.63 -0.50
C GLU A 281 13.36 -3.47 -1.58
N VAL A 282 14.30 -4.41 -1.60
CA VAL A 282 15.26 -4.61 -2.67
C VAL A 282 15.02 -5.99 -3.27
N VAL A 283 14.93 -6.06 -4.59
CA VAL A 283 14.82 -7.32 -5.32
C VAL A 283 16.16 -7.61 -5.98
N PHE A 284 16.84 -8.67 -5.53
CA PHE A 284 18.02 -9.19 -6.20
C PHE A 284 17.64 -10.20 -7.27
N THR A 285 18.32 -10.12 -8.40
CA THR A 285 18.18 -11.03 -9.53
C THR A 285 19.56 -11.43 -10.03
N ILE A 286 19.82 -12.74 -10.09
CA ILE A 286 21.03 -13.32 -10.68
C ILE A 286 20.69 -13.73 -12.10
N LEU A 287 21.50 -13.25 -13.04
CA LEU A 287 21.36 -13.54 -14.45
C LEU A 287 22.22 -14.76 -14.80
N SER A 288 21.72 -15.60 -15.71
CA SER A 288 22.52 -16.67 -16.30
C SER A 288 23.69 -16.09 -17.11
N ASP A 289 24.80 -16.83 -17.25
CA ASP A 289 26.01 -16.32 -17.92
C ASP A 289 25.74 -15.85 -19.35
N ASN A 290 24.88 -16.57 -20.09
CA ASN A 290 24.48 -16.24 -21.46
C ASN A 290 23.07 -15.63 -21.54
N TYR A 291 22.65 -14.89 -20.51
CA TYR A 291 21.28 -14.36 -20.40
C TYR A 291 20.82 -13.54 -21.62
N LYS A 292 21.73 -12.83 -22.31
CA LYS A 292 21.40 -12.05 -23.52
C LYS A 292 20.99 -12.93 -24.70
N GLU A 293 21.58 -14.13 -24.80
CA GLU A 293 21.26 -15.11 -25.85
C GLU A 293 20.02 -15.92 -25.47
N LEU A 294 19.97 -16.41 -24.22
CA LEU A 294 18.85 -17.15 -23.67
C LEU A 294 17.55 -16.35 -23.64
N ALA A 295 17.64 -15.02 -23.56
CA ALA A 295 16.49 -14.13 -23.65
C ALA A 295 15.95 -13.95 -25.08
N LYS A 296 16.77 -14.20 -26.11
CA LYS A 296 16.42 -13.99 -27.54
C LYS A 296 15.84 -15.23 -28.21
N THR A 297 16.07 -16.43 -27.69
CA THR A 297 15.50 -17.66 -28.23
C THR A 297 13.96 -17.60 -28.12
N SER A 298 13.30 -17.45 -29.27
CA SER A 298 11.84 -17.50 -29.38
C SER A 298 11.32 -18.85 -28.86
N SER A 299 10.18 -18.77 -28.18
CA SER A 299 9.37 -19.89 -27.70
C SER A 299 9.24 -21.02 -28.73
N GLU A 300 10.05 -22.07 -28.61
CA GLU A 300 9.77 -23.33 -29.31
C GLU A 300 9.66 -24.49 -28.32
N LYS A 301 8.46 -25.07 -28.35
CA LYS A 301 7.95 -26.23 -27.59
C LYS A 301 7.81 -26.01 -26.09
N GLU A 302 6.82 -25.18 -25.73
CA GLU A 302 6.03 -25.44 -24.53
C GLU A 302 5.33 -26.80 -24.72
N GLY A 303 5.93 -27.86 -24.18
CA GLY A 303 5.15 -28.95 -23.62
C GLY A 303 4.11 -28.34 -22.68
N ASN A 304 2.87 -28.76 -22.86
CA ASN A 304 1.65 -28.18 -22.31
C ASN A 304 1.56 -28.31 -20.77
N GLU A 305 2.49 -27.73 -20.03
CA GLU A 305 2.25 -27.27 -18.67
C GLU A 305 1.95 -25.78 -18.74
N LYS A 306 0.69 -25.48 -19.13
CA LYS A 306 0.08 -24.20 -18.78
C LYS A 306 0.45 -23.89 -17.32
N PRO A 307 0.93 -22.68 -16.97
CA PRO A 307 0.73 -22.23 -15.60
C PRO A 307 -0.79 -22.29 -15.41
N GLU A 308 -1.28 -23.24 -14.62
CA GLU A 308 -2.71 -23.39 -14.37
C GLU A 308 -3.19 -22.09 -13.72
N THR A 309 -3.67 -21.16 -14.56
CA THR A 309 -4.50 -20.07 -14.07
C THR A 309 -5.75 -20.75 -13.55
N LEU A 310 -5.75 -21.03 -12.26
CA LEU A 310 -6.86 -21.67 -11.59
C LEU A 310 -8.08 -20.76 -11.80
N ILE A 311 -9.11 -21.28 -12.47
CA ILE A 311 -10.37 -20.59 -12.65
C ILE A 311 -11.30 -21.02 -11.52
N TYR A 312 -11.52 -20.12 -10.56
CA TYR A 312 -12.43 -20.33 -9.44
C TYR A 312 -13.84 -19.87 -9.81
N VAL A 313 -14.84 -20.74 -9.64
CA VAL A 313 -16.26 -20.38 -9.87
C VAL A 313 -16.89 -19.99 -8.54
N VAL A 314 -17.33 -18.73 -8.45
CA VAL A 314 -17.92 -18.11 -7.25
C VAL A 314 -19.20 -18.85 -6.85
N ARG A 315 -19.28 -19.27 -5.58
CA ARG A 315 -20.41 -19.95 -4.95
C ARG A 315 -21.21 -18.99 -4.09
N LYS A 316 -22.44 -19.38 -3.74
CA LYS A 316 -23.30 -18.61 -2.83
C LYS A 316 -22.60 -18.48 -1.47
N GLY A 317 -22.32 -17.25 -1.05
CA GLY A 317 -21.61 -16.93 0.20
C GLY A 317 -20.15 -16.52 0.04
N ASP A 318 -19.57 -16.66 -1.15
CA ASP A 318 -18.19 -16.21 -1.41
C ASP A 318 -18.08 -14.69 -1.49
N THR A 319 -17.02 -14.15 -0.88
CA THR A 319 -16.59 -12.76 -1.07
C THR A 319 -15.27 -12.72 -1.83
N LEU A 320 -14.97 -11.61 -2.50
CA LEU A 320 -13.71 -11.48 -3.23
C LEU A 320 -12.52 -11.63 -2.29
N SER A 321 -12.67 -11.12 -1.07
CA SER A 321 -11.71 -11.21 0.01
C SER A 321 -11.45 -12.67 0.40
N ALA A 322 -12.50 -13.46 0.62
CA ALA A 322 -12.39 -14.88 0.96
C ALA A 322 -11.75 -15.71 -0.17
N VAL A 323 -12.05 -15.39 -1.44
CA VAL A 323 -11.43 -16.07 -2.58
C VAL A 323 -9.96 -15.67 -2.75
N ALA A 324 -9.63 -14.38 -2.61
CA ALA A 324 -8.25 -13.88 -2.70
C ALA A 324 -7.37 -14.50 -1.61
N LYS A 325 -7.90 -14.50 -0.39
CA LYS A 325 -7.35 -15.15 0.79
C LYS A 325 -7.11 -16.65 0.58
N LYS A 326 -8.11 -17.41 0.14
CA LYS A 326 -8.00 -18.86 -0.12
C LYS A 326 -6.87 -19.23 -1.08
N HIS A 327 -6.48 -18.29 -1.93
CA HIS A 327 -5.48 -18.49 -2.95
C HIS A 327 -4.18 -17.71 -2.71
N GLY A 328 -3.98 -17.11 -1.54
CA GLY A 328 -2.73 -16.45 -1.16
C GLY A 328 -2.41 -15.20 -1.99
N VAL A 329 -3.44 -14.46 -2.42
CA VAL A 329 -3.33 -13.26 -3.25
C VAL A 329 -4.11 -12.11 -2.61
N SER A 330 -3.70 -10.85 -2.76
CA SER A 330 -4.45 -9.74 -2.16
C SER A 330 -5.79 -9.51 -2.85
N VAL A 331 -6.76 -8.99 -2.10
CA VAL A 331 -8.11 -8.68 -2.60
C VAL A 331 -8.03 -7.69 -3.75
N GLU A 332 -7.18 -6.68 -3.63
CA GLU A 332 -6.95 -5.66 -4.65
C GLU A 332 -6.31 -6.28 -5.90
N LYS A 333 -5.37 -7.21 -5.74
CA LYS A 333 -4.73 -7.91 -6.85
C LYS A 333 -5.73 -8.82 -7.56
N LEU A 334 -6.54 -9.57 -6.82
CA LEU A 334 -7.57 -10.43 -7.37
C LEU A 334 -8.69 -9.62 -8.06
N ALA A 335 -9.12 -8.52 -7.44
CA ALA A 335 -10.09 -7.58 -8.00
C ALA A 335 -9.62 -6.99 -9.31
N ARG A 336 -8.38 -6.50 -9.33
CA ARG A 336 -7.77 -5.87 -10.51
C ARG A 336 -7.63 -6.85 -11.68
N ILE A 337 -7.14 -8.07 -11.43
CA ILE A 337 -6.99 -9.11 -12.47
C ILE A 337 -8.34 -9.51 -13.07
N ASN A 338 -9.37 -9.54 -12.23
CA ASN A 338 -10.72 -9.92 -12.63
C ASN A 338 -11.60 -8.73 -13.03
N LYS A 339 -11.03 -7.51 -13.10
CA LYS A 339 -11.72 -6.25 -13.44
C LYS A 339 -12.96 -5.99 -12.56
N ILE A 340 -12.89 -6.39 -11.29
CA ILE A 340 -13.98 -6.23 -10.32
C ILE A 340 -13.89 -4.84 -9.71
N GLN A 341 -14.90 -4.02 -10.00
CA GLN A 341 -14.97 -2.62 -9.56
C GLN A 341 -15.51 -2.45 -8.14
N ASN A 342 -16.33 -3.39 -7.69
CA ASN A 342 -16.84 -3.43 -6.33
C ASN A 342 -16.44 -4.76 -5.69
N VAL A 343 -15.40 -4.73 -4.86
CA VAL A 343 -14.84 -5.90 -4.17
C VAL A 343 -15.82 -6.56 -3.20
N ASN A 344 -16.83 -5.80 -2.76
CA ASN A 344 -17.89 -6.27 -1.87
C ASN A 344 -19.07 -6.89 -2.63
N MET A 345 -19.04 -6.91 -3.97
CA MET A 345 -20.13 -7.41 -4.79
C MET A 345 -19.62 -8.48 -5.76
N LEU A 346 -19.67 -9.73 -5.32
CA LEU A 346 -19.29 -10.90 -6.09
C LEU A 346 -20.54 -11.65 -6.56
N ARG A 347 -20.69 -11.85 -7.88
CA ARG A 347 -21.86 -12.58 -8.43
C ARG A 347 -21.62 -14.08 -8.36
N VAL A 348 -22.55 -14.80 -7.75
CA VAL A 348 -22.57 -16.28 -7.77
C VAL A 348 -22.56 -16.76 -9.23
N GLY A 349 -21.69 -17.73 -9.53
CA GLY A 349 -21.44 -18.25 -10.88
C GLY A 349 -20.36 -17.49 -11.67
N ALA A 350 -19.83 -16.37 -11.17
CA ALA A 350 -18.74 -15.65 -11.83
C ALA A 350 -17.44 -16.48 -11.82
N LYS A 351 -16.67 -16.41 -12.90
CA LYS A 351 -15.36 -17.09 -13.04
C LYS A 351 -14.24 -16.12 -12.68
N LEU A 352 -13.46 -16.42 -11.65
CA LEU A 352 -12.30 -15.65 -11.21
C LEU A 352 -11.02 -16.32 -11.64
N LYS A 353 -10.15 -15.56 -12.32
CA LYS A 353 -8.76 -15.90 -12.60
C LYS A 353 -7.94 -15.67 -11.34
N ILE A 354 -7.42 -16.76 -10.78
CA ILE A 354 -6.54 -16.73 -9.62
C ILE A 354 -5.09 -16.72 -10.11
N PRO A 355 -4.28 -15.69 -9.77
CA PRO A 355 -2.84 -15.74 -10.04
C PRO A 355 -2.16 -16.72 -9.09
N ASP A 356 -1.10 -17.40 -9.54
CA ASP A 356 -0.44 -18.48 -8.78
C ASP A 356 -0.24 -18.12 -7.30
N GLY A 357 -0.93 -18.89 -6.45
CA GLY A 357 -0.83 -18.85 -5.01
C GLY A 357 0.47 -19.52 -4.56
N ASN A 358 1.16 -18.85 -3.64
CA ASN A 358 2.46 -19.23 -3.12
C ASN A 358 2.43 -20.64 -2.49
N LYS A 359 2.79 -21.69 -3.23
CA LYS A 359 3.10 -22.99 -2.63
C LYS A 359 4.52 -22.92 -2.03
N ASN A 360 4.57 -23.04 -0.70
CA ASN A 360 5.74 -23.40 0.13
C ASN A 360 7.01 -22.54 0.03
N HIS A 361 6.97 -21.31 0.57
CA HIS A 361 8.17 -20.62 1.04
C HIS A 361 7.80 -19.89 2.35
N GLY A 362 8.57 -20.08 3.44
CA GLY A 362 8.26 -19.59 4.80
C GLY A 362 7.75 -18.15 4.86
N TYR A 363 6.97 -17.82 5.91
CA TYR A 363 6.04 -16.69 5.96
C TYR A 363 6.65 -15.30 5.67
N THR A 364 7.96 -15.16 5.76
CA THR A 364 8.73 -13.92 5.51
C THR A 364 9.24 -13.71 4.08
N SER A 365 9.12 -14.68 3.16
CA SER A 365 9.67 -14.59 1.79
C SER A 365 8.59 -14.41 0.72
N ARG A 366 8.52 -13.23 0.09
CA ARG A 366 7.65 -13.00 -1.08
C ARG A 366 8.32 -13.43 -2.38
N TYR A 367 7.57 -14.19 -3.18
CA TYR A 367 7.86 -14.43 -4.59
C TYR A 367 7.99 -13.11 -5.35
N VAL A 368 9.05 -12.97 -6.14
CA VAL A 368 9.25 -11.81 -7.02
C VAL A 368 8.31 -11.95 -8.21
N PRO A 369 7.32 -11.05 -8.37
CA PRO A 369 6.29 -11.32 -9.36
C PRO A 369 6.80 -11.07 -10.81
N GLU A 370 6.25 -11.80 -11.78
CA GLU A 370 6.83 -11.93 -13.14
C GLU A 370 7.00 -10.61 -13.87
N GLN A 371 6.11 -9.65 -13.68
CA GLN A 371 6.23 -8.34 -14.31
C GLN A 371 7.43 -7.56 -13.77
N THR A 372 7.83 -7.78 -12.51
CA THR A 372 9.03 -7.16 -11.92
C THR A 372 10.27 -7.74 -12.56
N LYS A 373 10.31 -9.07 -12.77
CA LYS A 373 11.37 -9.75 -13.51
C LYS A 373 11.51 -9.22 -14.94
N LYS A 374 10.39 -8.93 -15.61
CA LYS A 374 10.38 -8.32 -16.95
C LYS A 374 10.99 -6.91 -16.96
N GLU A 375 10.62 -6.04 -16.01
CA GLU A 375 11.23 -4.71 -15.92
C GLU A 375 12.73 -4.79 -15.58
N ILE A 376 13.13 -5.74 -14.73
CA ILE A 376 14.55 -6.03 -14.44
C ILE A 376 15.31 -6.39 -15.73
N LEU A 377 14.79 -7.30 -16.55
CA LEU A 377 15.44 -7.68 -17.82
C LEU A 377 15.44 -6.55 -18.85
N LYS A 378 14.37 -5.75 -18.89
CA LYS A 378 14.31 -4.56 -19.74
C LYS A 378 15.40 -3.54 -19.38
N SER A 379 15.79 -3.45 -18.10
CA SER A 379 16.87 -2.56 -17.65
C SER A 379 18.21 -2.89 -18.31
N VAL A 380 18.43 -4.14 -18.75
CA VAL A 380 19.63 -4.60 -19.48
C VAL A 380 19.38 -4.76 -20.99
N GLY A 381 18.37 -4.08 -21.52
CA GLY A 381 18.09 -4.01 -22.95
C GLY A 381 17.29 -5.19 -23.51
N LEU A 382 16.82 -6.10 -22.66
CA LEU A 382 16.09 -7.30 -23.09
C LEU A 382 14.57 -7.08 -23.03
N LYS A 383 14.03 -6.54 -24.13
CA LYS A 383 12.58 -6.35 -24.31
C LYS A 383 11.96 -7.68 -24.78
N ASN A 384 10.91 -8.15 -24.10
CA ASN A 384 10.20 -9.42 -24.38
C ASN A 384 10.99 -10.72 -24.11
N ALA A 385 11.92 -10.69 -23.14
CA ALA A 385 12.74 -11.83 -22.77
C ALA A 385 11.95 -12.98 -22.11
N ASN A 386 12.39 -14.22 -22.36
CA ASN A 386 12.01 -15.36 -21.54
C ASN A 386 12.70 -15.26 -20.16
N ALA A 387 11.97 -14.71 -19.18
CA ALA A 387 12.51 -14.47 -17.84
C ALA A 387 12.99 -15.74 -17.15
N LYS A 388 12.32 -16.88 -17.39
CA LYS A 388 12.69 -18.18 -16.80
C LYS A 388 14.01 -18.72 -17.34
N ALA A 389 14.38 -18.38 -18.58
CA ALA A 389 15.64 -18.78 -19.19
C ALA A 389 16.80 -17.83 -18.83
N ALA A 390 16.52 -16.54 -18.71
CA ALA A 390 17.52 -15.51 -18.47
C ALA A 390 17.87 -15.28 -16.99
N ILE A 391 16.95 -15.61 -16.07
CA ILE A 391 17.11 -15.41 -14.63
C ILE A 391 17.33 -16.75 -13.95
N GLU A 392 18.47 -16.88 -13.27
CA GLU A 392 18.81 -18.05 -12.46
C GLU A 392 18.12 -18.00 -11.10
N TYR A 393 18.05 -16.80 -10.51
CA TYR A 393 17.46 -16.63 -9.19
C TYR A 393 16.93 -15.21 -8.98
N SER A 394 15.86 -15.07 -8.20
CA SER A 394 15.43 -13.76 -7.74
C SER A 394 14.73 -13.80 -6.38
N ARG A 395 15.06 -12.85 -5.49
CA ARG A 395 14.49 -12.74 -4.15
C ARG A 395 14.25 -11.29 -3.76
N SER A 396 13.19 -11.06 -2.98
CA SER A 396 12.99 -9.81 -2.25
C SER A 396 13.66 -9.84 -0.88
N HIS A 397 14.18 -8.70 -0.46
CA HIS A 397 14.70 -8.45 0.87
C HIS A 397 14.25 -7.09 1.38
N ILE A 398 13.95 -6.96 2.69
CA ILE A 398 13.62 -5.68 3.31
C ILE A 398 14.87 -5.14 3.98
N VAL A 399 15.30 -3.95 3.59
CA VAL A 399 16.47 -3.29 4.17
C VAL A 399 16.15 -2.89 5.60
N LEU A 400 16.91 -3.40 6.56
CA LEU A 400 16.67 -3.15 7.99
C LEU A 400 17.45 -1.91 8.48
N PRO A 401 16.99 -1.25 9.55
CA PRO A 401 17.68 -0.10 10.13
C PRO A 401 19.14 -0.38 10.54
N LYS A 402 19.95 0.68 10.57
CA LYS A 402 21.32 0.61 11.12
C LYS A 402 21.28 0.07 12.56
N GLY A 403 22.17 -0.87 12.87
CA GLY A 403 22.20 -1.58 14.15
C GLY A 403 21.58 -2.98 14.10
N SER A 404 20.89 -3.33 13.00
CA SER A 404 20.43 -4.70 12.75
C SER A 404 21.64 -5.64 12.72
N LYS A 405 21.57 -6.70 13.52
CA LYS A 405 22.54 -7.80 13.50
C LYS A 405 22.03 -9.04 12.74
N SER A 406 20.74 -9.09 12.42
CA SER A 406 20.20 -10.18 11.57
C SER A 406 20.74 -10.11 10.14
N ALA A 407 21.32 -8.96 9.78
CA ALA A 407 22.00 -8.68 8.54
C ALA A 407 23.51 -9.00 8.52
N ASP A 408 24.12 -9.69 9.51
CA ASP A 408 25.41 -10.39 9.31
C ASP A 408 25.78 -11.31 10.49
N SER A 409 26.28 -12.51 10.16
CA SER A 409 27.01 -13.39 11.09
C SER A 409 28.49 -13.01 11.25
N GLU A 410 28.99 -12.01 10.51
CA GLU A 410 30.31 -11.41 10.73
C GLU A 410 30.13 -9.99 11.30
N LYS A 411 30.36 -9.89 12.61
CA LYS A 411 30.15 -8.70 13.42
C LYS A 411 30.84 -7.47 12.78
N ASN A 412 30.04 -6.54 12.25
CA ASN A 412 30.34 -5.13 11.86
C ASN A 412 30.27 -4.76 10.36
N SER A 413 29.95 -5.67 9.42
CA SER A 413 29.98 -5.37 7.96
C SER A 413 28.65 -5.15 7.24
N ASN A 414 27.49 -5.38 7.88
CA ASN A 414 26.14 -5.26 7.27
C ASN A 414 26.01 -6.05 5.95
N ILE A 415 26.33 -7.36 5.99
CA ILE A 415 26.26 -8.29 4.85
C ILE A 415 25.04 -9.22 4.93
N ILE A 416 24.08 -9.00 4.04
CA ILE A 416 22.85 -9.79 4.00
C ILE A 416 23.04 -11.04 3.15
N HIS A 417 22.82 -12.22 3.73
CA HIS A 417 22.93 -13.49 3.04
C HIS A 417 21.61 -13.84 2.33
N VAL A 418 21.64 -13.91 1.01
CA VAL A 418 20.48 -14.24 0.17
C VAL A 418 20.72 -15.61 -0.46
N LYS A 419 20.00 -16.62 0.04
CA LYS A 419 20.16 -18.02 -0.39
C LYS A 419 19.05 -18.48 -1.33
N THR A 420 19.38 -19.24 -2.37
CA THR A 420 18.37 -19.93 -3.19
C THR A 420 17.70 -21.07 -2.44
N THR A 421 16.60 -21.56 -3.00
CA THR A 421 15.89 -22.76 -2.54
C THR A 421 16.42 -24.04 -3.18
N THR A 422 17.34 -23.92 -4.13
CA THR A 422 17.94 -25.02 -4.89
C THR A 422 19.35 -25.34 -4.38
N THR A 423 19.73 -26.62 -4.41
CA THR A 423 21.10 -27.10 -4.14
C THR A 423 21.89 -27.20 -5.45
N ASP A 424 23.24 -27.19 -5.35
CA ASP A 424 24.22 -26.94 -6.42
C ASP A 424 24.05 -27.76 -7.74
N LYS A 425 23.32 -28.87 -7.70
CA LYS A 425 23.15 -29.78 -8.85
C LYS A 425 22.41 -29.17 -10.05
N SER A 426 21.79 -28.00 -9.91
CA SER A 426 21.10 -27.29 -11.00
C SER A 426 21.90 -26.14 -11.64
N VAL A 427 22.98 -25.68 -10.98
CA VAL A 427 23.77 -24.50 -11.38
C VAL A 427 24.94 -24.88 -12.30
N THR A 428 25.37 -26.14 -12.25
CA THR A 428 26.59 -26.63 -12.92
C THR A 428 26.42 -27.06 -14.38
N SER A 429 25.20 -27.05 -14.94
CA SER A 429 24.92 -27.54 -16.30
C SER A 429 24.46 -26.47 -17.28
N ARG A 430 25.29 -25.46 -17.54
CA ARG A 430 25.23 -24.68 -18.80
C ARG A 430 26.61 -24.10 -19.11
N ASN A 431 27.05 -24.34 -20.35
CA ASN A 431 28.43 -24.21 -20.82
C ASN A 431 29.09 -22.86 -20.46
N LYS A 432 30.35 -22.96 -19.99
CA LYS A 432 31.28 -21.86 -19.74
C LYS A 432 31.54 -21.06 -21.04
N SER A 433 31.05 -19.84 -21.09
CA SER A 433 31.68 -18.73 -21.81
C SER A 433 32.02 -17.65 -20.79
N GLU A 434 33.20 -17.03 -20.91
CA GLU A 434 33.68 -16.03 -19.96
C GLU A 434 32.67 -14.86 -19.81
N PRO A 435 32.41 -14.40 -18.58
CA PRO A 435 31.51 -13.26 -18.36
C PRO A 435 32.09 -11.99 -18.99
N GLU A 436 31.29 -11.29 -19.80
CA GLU A 436 31.62 -9.93 -20.26
C GLU A 436 31.80 -9.01 -19.04
N LYS A 437 33.03 -8.56 -18.81
CA LYS A 437 33.36 -7.56 -17.78
C LYS A 437 32.76 -6.22 -18.19
N HIS A 438 31.63 -5.83 -17.58
CA HIS A 438 31.18 -4.44 -17.61
C HIS A 438 32.09 -3.61 -16.69
N GLN A 439 32.90 -2.72 -17.27
CA GLN A 439 33.62 -1.69 -16.50
C GLN A 439 32.64 -0.61 -16.05
N THR A 440 32.51 -0.42 -14.75
CA THR A 440 31.92 0.77 -14.15
C THR A 440 32.97 1.87 -14.14
N THR A 441 32.74 2.95 -14.89
CA THR A 441 33.57 4.16 -14.79
C THR A 441 33.26 4.86 -13.47
N SER A 442 34.29 4.97 -12.63
CA SER A 442 34.28 5.57 -11.31
C SER A 442 34.23 7.10 -11.37
N GLU A 443 33.11 7.70 -11.77
CA GLU A 443 32.88 9.14 -11.56
C GLU A 443 31.42 9.41 -11.22
N GLY A 444 31.07 9.21 -9.95
CA GLY A 444 29.84 9.70 -9.36
C GLY A 444 30.17 10.57 -8.16
N LYS A 445 30.63 11.81 -8.40
CA LYS A 445 30.75 12.81 -7.32
C LYS A 445 29.34 13.05 -6.75
N ALA A 446 29.22 12.92 -5.42
CA ALA A 446 28.02 13.28 -4.68
C ALA A 446 27.68 14.75 -4.97
N LYS A 447 26.51 14.97 -5.59
CA LYS A 447 25.86 16.29 -5.61
C LYS A 447 25.10 16.45 -4.31
N GLU A 448 25.31 17.57 -3.62
CA GLU A 448 24.34 18.06 -2.63
C GLU A 448 22.97 18.17 -3.31
N VAL A 449 21.97 17.47 -2.77
CA VAL A 449 20.60 17.50 -3.30
C VAL A 449 19.74 18.39 -2.39
N SER A 450 19.43 19.56 -2.91
CA SER A 450 18.31 20.40 -2.48
C SER A 450 16.99 19.64 -2.59
N VAL A 451 16.05 19.92 -1.67
CA VAL A 451 14.70 19.32 -1.62
C VAL A 451 14.04 19.30 -3.01
N ASP A 452 13.93 18.12 -3.60
CA ASP A 452 13.37 17.97 -4.93
C ASP A 452 11.83 17.94 -4.86
N ARG A 453 11.21 18.98 -5.43
CA ARG A 453 9.76 19.11 -5.62
C ARG A 453 9.32 18.61 -7.01
N ASP A 454 10.21 18.01 -7.79
CA ASP A 454 9.91 17.54 -9.15
C ASP A 454 9.44 16.08 -9.19
N PHE A 455 8.19 15.88 -8.76
CA PHE A 455 7.38 14.84 -9.39
C PHE A 455 6.68 15.45 -10.61
N VAL A 456 6.53 14.69 -11.70
CA VAL A 456 5.71 15.12 -12.84
C VAL A 456 4.26 14.69 -12.58
N PRO A 457 3.32 15.62 -12.34
CA PRO A 457 1.93 15.26 -12.08
C PRO A 457 1.26 14.73 -13.35
N ALA A 458 0.46 13.68 -13.21
CA ALA A 458 -0.26 13.05 -14.29
C ALA A 458 -1.73 13.48 -14.32
N ILE A 459 -2.14 14.21 -15.35
CA ILE A 459 -3.54 14.51 -15.63
C ILE A 459 -4.07 13.46 -16.61
N ILE A 460 -5.13 12.75 -16.22
CA ILE A 460 -5.75 11.71 -17.05
C ILE A 460 -7.12 12.18 -17.51
N PHE A 461 -7.44 12.02 -18.79
CA PHE A 461 -8.79 12.23 -19.28
C PHE A 461 -9.62 10.96 -19.13
N SER A 462 -10.86 11.10 -18.67
CA SER A 462 -11.84 10.02 -18.66
C SER A 462 -11.98 9.42 -20.06
N PRO A 463 -12.04 8.08 -20.21
CA PRO A 463 -12.23 7.44 -21.50
C PRO A 463 -13.58 7.78 -22.16
N LYS A 464 -14.52 8.35 -21.39
CA LYS A 464 -15.81 8.85 -21.90
C LYS A 464 -15.70 10.19 -22.64
N ILE A 465 -14.56 10.87 -22.54
CA ILE A 465 -14.30 12.10 -23.29
C ILE A 465 -13.74 11.68 -24.66
N PRO A 466 -14.38 12.06 -25.78
CA PRO A 466 -13.84 11.87 -27.13
C PRO A 466 -12.45 12.49 -27.27
N GLU A 467 -11.56 11.88 -28.07
CA GLU A 467 -10.16 12.33 -28.18
C GLU A 467 -10.04 13.79 -28.65
N ASN A 468 -10.86 14.20 -29.62
CA ASN A 468 -10.91 15.58 -30.10
C ASN A 468 -11.32 16.60 -29.03
N LEU A 469 -12.00 16.19 -27.96
CA LEU A 469 -12.37 17.05 -26.84
C LEU A 469 -11.33 17.04 -25.70
N LYS A 470 -10.36 16.12 -25.75
CA LYS A 470 -9.18 16.13 -24.85
C LYS A 470 -8.13 17.09 -25.39
N THR A 471 -7.89 17.06 -26.70
CA THR A 471 -6.85 17.84 -27.38
C THR A 471 -7.11 19.35 -27.40
N ILE A 472 -8.37 19.78 -27.20
CA ILE A 472 -8.73 21.20 -27.11
C ILE A 472 -8.47 21.82 -25.74
N VAL A 473 -8.14 21.02 -24.72
CA VAL A 473 -7.65 21.57 -23.45
C VAL A 473 -6.22 22.02 -23.68
N SER A 474 -6.00 23.33 -23.57
CA SER A 474 -4.71 23.97 -23.79
C SER A 474 -3.60 23.39 -22.92
N ILE A 475 -2.38 23.43 -23.46
CA ILE A 475 -1.16 23.09 -22.70
C ILE A 475 -1.03 24.02 -21.48
N GLN A 476 -1.33 25.32 -21.64
CA GLN A 476 -1.32 26.30 -20.55
C GLN A 476 -2.20 25.88 -19.37
N SER A 477 -3.44 25.44 -19.63
CA SER A 477 -4.31 24.97 -18.57
C SER A 477 -3.79 23.72 -17.89
N LEU A 478 -3.23 22.78 -18.67
CA LEU A 478 -2.64 21.56 -18.12
C LEU A 478 -1.40 21.84 -17.28
N ASP A 479 -0.57 22.81 -17.67
CA ASP A 479 0.64 23.16 -16.95
C ASP A 479 0.34 23.93 -15.66
N ILE A 480 -0.60 24.89 -15.69
CA ILE A 480 -1.13 25.52 -14.47
C ILE A 480 -1.64 24.46 -13.49
N MET A 481 -2.41 23.48 -13.98
CA MET A 481 -2.92 22.42 -13.13
C MET A 481 -1.81 21.53 -12.58
N LYS A 482 -0.77 21.21 -13.36
CA LYS A 482 0.40 20.47 -12.86
C LYS A 482 1.15 21.27 -11.79
N GLU A 483 1.31 22.58 -11.91
CA GLU A 483 1.94 23.39 -10.87
C GLU A 483 1.16 23.34 -9.55
N ILE A 484 -0.17 23.49 -9.63
CA ILE A 484 -1.06 23.38 -8.46
C ILE A 484 -0.95 21.97 -7.86
N MET A 485 -0.96 20.93 -8.70
CA MET A 485 -0.76 19.54 -8.30
C MET A 485 0.58 19.34 -7.58
N LYS A 486 1.70 19.87 -8.12
CA LYS A 486 3.03 19.86 -7.48
C LYS A 486 2.99 20.48 -6.09
N SER A 487 2.38 21.66 -5.96
CA SER A 487 2.29 22.38 -4.68
C SER A 487 1.42 21.66 -3.63
N SER A 488 0.50 20.80 -4.07
CA SER A 488 -0.43 20.06 -3.21
C SER A 488 -0.02 18.60 -2.94
N GLY A 489 1.08 18.13 -3.54
CA GLY A 489 1.49 16.73 -3.48
C GLY A 489 0.55 15.77 -4.24
N VAL A 490 -0.28 16.28 -5.14
CA VAL A 490 -1.21 15.47 -5.94
C VAL A 490 -0.49 14.93 -7.16
N HIS A 491 -0.16 13.64 -7.15
CA HIS A 491 0.57 13.00 -8.27
C HIS A 491 -0.30 12.72 -9.49
N LYS A 492 -1.62 12.53 -9.30
CA LYS A 492 -2.53 12.13 -10.37
C LYS A 492 -3.95 12.60 -10.11
N VAL A 493 -4.65 13.01 -11.17
CA VAL A 493 -6.06 13.45 -11.12
C VAL A 493 -6.74 13.18 -12.46
N THR A 494 -8.04 12.89 -12.44
CA THR A 494 -8.81 12.59 -13.66
C THR A 494 -9.74 13.74 -14.05
N ILE A 495 -9.60 14.28 -15.27
CA ILE A 495 -10.57 15.17 -15.91
C ILE A 495 -11.73 14.32 -16.43
N THR A 496 -12.94 14.62 -15.95
CA THR A 496 -14.18 13.88 -16.27
C THR A 496 -15.07 14.55 -17.30
N SER A 497 -14.91 15.85 -17.53
CA SER A 497 -15.63 16.58 -18.58
C SER A 497 -14.82 17.79 -19.07
N THR A 498 -15.00 18.18 -20.34
CA THR A 498 -14.40 19.36 -20.99
C THR A 498 -15.51 20.13 -21.72
N LEU A 499 -15.33 20.55 -22.98
CA LEU A 499 -16.42 21.10 -23.81
C LEU A 499 -17.52 20.04 -24.04
N ARG A 500 -18.78 20.47 -24.01
CA ARG A 500 -19.97 19.65 -24.25
C ARG A 500 -20.76 20.21 -25.42
N THR A 501 -21.27 19.29 -26.24
CA THR A 501 -22.31 19.62 -27.22
C THR A 501 -23.62 19.94 -26.51
N VAL A 502 -24.53 20.63 -27.21
CA VAL A 502 -25.90 20.90 -26.74
C VAL A 502 -26.58 19.59 -26.33
N GLN A 503 -26.49 18.54 -27.16
CA GLN A 503 -27.02 17.21 -26.85
C GLN A 503 -26.48 16.66 -25.51
N LYS A 504 -25.16 16.67 -25.28
CA LYS A 504 -24.58 16.17 -24.03
C LYS A 504 -24.98 17.01 -22.81
N GLN A 505 -25.17 18.31 -23.01
CA GLN A 505 -25.66 19.19 -21.94
C GLN A 505 -27.12 18.87 -21.61
N VAL A 506 -27.97 18.64 -22.62
CA VAL A 506 -29.36 18.21 -22.44
C VAL A 506 -29.46 16.85 -21.79
N ASP A 507 -28.67 15.86 -22.23
CA ASP A 507 -28.65 14.53 -21.61
C ASP A 507 -28.35 14.63 -20.11
N ALA A 508 -27.35 15.43 -19.74
CA ALA A 508 -27.02 15.65 -18.33
C ALA A 508 -28.15 16.35 -17.56
N MET A 509 -28.84 17.32 -18.17
CA MET A 509 -29.95 18.03 -17.52
C MET A 509 -31.18 17.14 -17.36
N TYR A 510 -31.54 16.37 -18.39
CA TYR A 510 -32.66 15.43 -18.39
C TYR A 510 -32.42 14.27 -17.40
N ASP A 511 -31.20 13.70 -17.37
CA ASP A 511 -30.85 12.66 -16.40
C ASP A 511 -30.99 13.18 -14.96
N ASN A 512 -30.60 14.43 -14.70
CA ASN A 512 -30.81 15.05 -13.39
C ASN A 512 -32.30 15.30 -13.09
N MET A 513 -33.11 15.71 -14.06
CA MET A 513 -34.57 15.83 -13.88
C MET A 513 -35.17 14.47 -13.48
N CYS A 514 -34.78 13.39 -14.14
CA CYS A 514 -35.25 12.03 -13.85
C CYS A 514 -34.78 11.52 -12.49
N THR A 515 -33.55 11.85 -12.08
CA THR A 515 -32.93 11.26 -10.87
C THR A 515 -33.13 12.10 -9.61
N LYS A 516 -33.22 13.43 -9.75
CA LYS A 516 -33.30 14.38 -8.62
C LYS A 516 -34.64 15.12 -8.56
N GLY A 517 -35.46 14.99 -9.59
CA GLY A 517 -36.76 15.66 -9.70
C GLY A 517 -36.67 17.03 -10.39
N THR A 518 -37.72 17.37 -11.13
CA THR A 518 -37.82 18.60 -11.92
C THR A 518 -37.79 19.86 -11.07
N GLN A 519 -38.50 19.88 -9.94
CA GLN A 519 -38.50 21.02 -9.01
C GLN A 519 -37.10 21.30 -8.45
N SER A 520 -36.37 20.25 -8.06
CA SER A 520 -34.98 20.39 -7.59
C SER A 520 -34.08 21.01 -8.66
N GLN A 521 -34.31 20.70 -9.95
CA GLN A 521 -33.54 21.32 -11.03
C GLN A 521 -33.93 22.78 -11.26
N LEU A 522 -35.21 23.14 -11.13
CA LEU A 522 -35.68 24.52 -11.19
C LEU A 522 -35.12 25.36 -10.03
N ASP A 523 -34.89 24.77 -8.86
CA ASP A 523 -34.29 25.46 -7.72
C ASP A 523 -32.77 25.61 -7.90
N TYR A 524 -32.11 24.62 -8.55
CA TYR A 524 -30.67 24.57 -8.72
C TYR A 524 -30.13 25.49 -9.83
N TYR A 525 -30.74 25.48 -11.01
CA TYR A 525 -30.18 26.19 -12.18
C TYR A 525 -30.38 27.71 -12.09
N ALA A 526 -29.46 28.47 -12.70
CA ALA A 526 -29.67 29.88 -12.98
C ALA A 526 -30.78 30.08 -14.05
N ALA A 527 -31.28 31.30 -14.21
CA ALA A 527 -32.44 31.60 -15.08
C ALA A 527 -32.41 30.93 -16.47
N PRO A 528 -31.30 30.95 -17.26
CA PRO A 528 -31.25 30.25 -18.54
C PRO A 528 -31.45 28.74 -18.41
N GLY A 529 -30.85 28.10 -17.40
CA GLY A 529 -31.04 26.68 -17.14
C GLY A 529 -32.45 26.34 -16.63
N LYS A 530 -33.09 27.23 -15.87
CA LYS A 530 -34.50 27.07 -15.47
C LYS A 530 -35.43 27.07 -16.68
N GLU A 531 -35.19 27.95 -17.65
CA GLU A 531 -35.98 28.00 -18.89
C GLU A 531 -35.85 26.71 -19.71
N VAL A 532 -34.67 26.10 -19.74
CA VAL A 532 -34.46 24.80 -20.40
C VAL A 532 -35.19 23.68 -19.66
N VAL A 533 -35.09 23.65 -18.33
CA VAL A 533 -35.83 22.67 -17.51
C VAL A 533 -37.33 22.86 -17.70
N GLN A 534 -37.83 24.10 -17.74
CA GLN A 534 -39.25 24.39 -17.98
C GLN A 534 -39.71 23.93 -19.37
N ALA A 535 -38.91 24.20 -20.42
CA ALA A 535 -39.21 23.69 -21.76
C ALA A 535 -39.28 22.16 -21.79
N GLY A 536 -38.43 21.48 -21.02
CA GLY A 536 -38.50 20.03 -20.85
C GLY A 536 -39.76 19.56 -20.10
N ILE A 537 -40.18 20.29 -19.06
CA ILE A 537 -41.44 20.01 -18.33
C ILE A 537 -42.64 20.15 -19.27
N ASP A 538 -42.72 21.25 -20.00
CA ASP A 538 -43.84 21.56 -20.91
C ASP A 538 -43.95 20.52 -22.04
N ALA A 539 -42.82 19.99 -22.50
CA ALA A 539 -42.75 18.97 -23.56
C ALA A 539 -43.09 17.54 -23.09
N GLY A 540 -43.16 17.27 -21.79
CA GLY A 540 -43.46 15.94 -21.26
C GLY A 540 -42.77 15.55 -19.94
N GLY A 541 -41.91 16.41 -19.39
CA GLY A 541 -41.28 16.20 -18.09
C GLY A 541 -40.39 14.96 -18.04
N THR A 542 -40.63 14.08 -17.06
CA THR A 542 -39.85 12.83 -16.87
C THR A 542 -40.57 11.60 -17.45
N ASP A 543 -41.59 11.79 -18.27
CA ASP A 543 -42.27 10.69 -18.98
C ASP A 543 -41.30 10.07 -20.01
N ARG A 544 -40.84 8.86 -19.72
CA ARG A 544 -39.89 8.13 -20.57
C ARG A 544 -40.41 7.89 -21.98
N SER A 545 -41.73 7.82 -22.18
CA SER A 545 -42.30 7.66 -23.53
C SER A 545 -42.12 8.92 -24.39
N LYS A 546 -41.86 10.07 -23.76
CA LYS A 546 -41.66 11.37 -24.41
C LYS A 546 -40.20 11.84 -24.38
N GLU A 547 -39.25 11.01 -23.96
CA GLU A 547 -37.83 11.39 -23.79
C GLU A 547 -37.26 12.12 -25.01
N SER A 548 -37.50 11.59 -26.21
CA SER A 548 -37.01 12.20 -27.46
C SER A 548 -37.58 13.61 -27.69
N VAL A 549 -38.89 13.79 -27.43
CA VAL A 549 -39.59 15.08 -27.59
C VAL A 549 -39.11 16.08 -26.53
N VAL A 550 -38.94 15.63 -25.28
CA VAL A 550 -38.44 16.44 -24.17
C VAL A 550 -37.01 16.91 -24.45
N LYS A 551 -36.11 15.99 -24.80
CA LYS A 551 -34.72 16.35 -25.12
C LYS A 551 -34.65 17.30 -26.31
N LYS A 552 -35.48 17.10 -27.34
CA LYS A 552 -35.56 18.02 -28.48
C LYS A 552 -35.96 19.44 -28.07
N ALA A 553 -37.02 19.60 -27.27
CA ALA A 553 -37.44 20.91 -26.79
C ALA A 553 -36.38 21.59 -25.91
N MET A 554 -35.68 20.82 -25.08
CA MET A 554 -34.56 21.32 -24.26
C MET A 554 -33.39 21.78 -25.14
N MET A 555 -33.06 21.05 -26.22
CA MET A 555 -32.00 21.43 -27.15
C MET A 555 -32.34 22.72 -27.88
N GLU A 556 -33.55 22.83 -28.45
CA GLU A 556 -34.02 24.03 -29.13
C GLU A 556 -33.97 25.25 -28.20
N LYS A 557 -34.36 25.08 -26.93
CA LYS A 557 -34.28 26.16 -25.95
C LYS A 557 -32.82 26.56 -25.64
N ILE A 558 -31.88 25.62 -25.53
CA ILE A 558 -30.46 25.94 -25.35
C ILE A 558 -29.93 26.72 -26.55
N GLU A 559 -30.28 26.32 -27.77
CA GLU A 559 -29.82 26.99 -29.01
C GLU A 559 -30.34 28.43 -29.08
N ILE A 560 -31.62 28.67 -28.79
CA ILE A 560 -32.20 30.03 -28.71
C ILE A 560 -31.47 30.88 -27.66
N LEU A 561 -31.28 30.33 -26.45
CA LEU A 561 -30.61 31.06 -25.38
C LEU A 561 -29.15 31.39 -25.74
N GLN A 562 -28.44 30.50 -26.44
CA GLN A 562 -27.09 30.76 -26.90
C GLN A 562 -27.03 31.87 -27.96
N GLN A 563 -28.01 31.96 -28.86
CA GLN A 563 -28.13 33.05 -29.83
C GLN A 563 -28.30 34.41 -29.14
N ASP A 564 -29.02 34.45 -28.02
CA ASP A 564 -29.19 35.65 -27.19
C ASP A 564 -27.98 35.92 -26.25
N GLY A 565 -26.91 35.14 -26.34
CA GLY A 565 -25.73 35.25 -25.46
C GLY A 565 -25.95 34.74 -24.03
N ARG A 566 -27.06 34.05 -23.77
CA ARG A 566 -27.47 33.56 -22.44
C ARG A 566 -27.04 32.11 -22.26
N LEU A 567 -25.89 31.90 -21.61
CA LEU A 567 -25.32 30.55 -21.47
C LEU A 567 -25.98 29.73 -20.35
N VAL A 568 -26.37 28.50 -20.68
CA VAL A 568 -26.95 27.52 -19.75
C VAL A 568 -25.87 26.80 -18.96
N SER A 569 -24.72 26.54 -19.57
CA SER A 569 -23.54 25.96 -18.92
C SER A 569 -22.28 26.49 -19.56
N LYS A 570 -21.24 26.72 -18.76
CA LYS A 570 -19.91 27.08 -19.26
C LYS A 570 -19.20 25.92 -19.97
N HIS A 571 -19.70 24.70 -19.81
CA HIS A 571 -19.28 23.56 -20.63
C HIS A 571 -19.93 23.56 -22.01
N CYS A 572 -21.01 24.31 -22.24
CA CYS A 572 -21.77 24.29 -23.49
C CYS A 572 -21.69 25.67 -24.15
N VAL A 573 -20.59 25.90 -24.87
CA VAL A 573 -20.23 27.14 -25.55
C VAL A 573 -19.67 26.84 -26.93
N SER A 574 -19.45 27.86 -27.77
CA SER A 574 -18.75 27.66 -29.05
C SER A 574 -17.29 27.28 -28.82
N LEU A 575 -16.64 26.70 -29.84
CA LEU A 575 -15.23 26.34 -29.76
C LEU A 575 -14.34 27.58 -29.55
N GLU A 576 -14.70 28.70 -30.18
CA GLU A 576 -14.01 29.99 -30.04
C GLU A 576 -14.11 30.51 -28.61
N ALA A 577 -15.29 30.44 -27.99
CA ALA A 577 -15.48 30.83 -26.60
C ALA A 577 -14.70 29.90 -25.64
N TYR A 578 -14.64 28.60 -25.92
CA TYR A 578 -13.84 27.65 -25.15
C TYR A 578 -12.33 27.88 -25.28
N ALA A 579 -11.88 28.31 -26.47
CA ALA A 579 -10.49 28.66 -26.73
C ALA A 579 -10.03 29.89 -25.94
N LEU A 580 -10.94 30.80 -25.58
CA LEU A 580 -10.65 31.93 -24.68
C LEU A 580 -10.69 31.55 -23.20
N ARG A 581 -11.43 30.50 -22.85
CA ARG A 581 -11.59 30.03 -21.46
C ARG A 581 -11.84 28.52 -21.43
N ASN A 582 -10.83 27.75 -21.05
CA ASN A 582 -10.98 26.32 -20.88
C ASN A 582 -11.76 26.02 -19.60
N VAL A 583 -12.80 25.21 -19.74
CA VAL A 583 -13.67 24.75 -18.64
C VAL A 583 -13.62 23.23 -18.58
N PHE A 584 -13.30 22.68 -17.41
CA PHE A 584 -13.22 21.23 -17.20
C PHE A 584 -13.50 20.83 -15.76
N ASP A 585 -14.01 19.61 -15.59
CA ASP A 585 -14.31 19.05 -14.26
C ASP A 585 -13.27 18.00 -13.88
N MET A 586 -12.75 18.07 -12.66
CA MET A 586 -11.79 17.10 -12.14
C MET A 586 -12.41 16.26 -11.02
N SER A 587 -12.38 14.94 -11.17
CA SER A 587 -13.06 14.03 -10.25
C SER A 587 -12.44 14.04 -8.85
N LYS A 588 -13.21 14.45 -7.84
CA LYS A 588 -12.77 14.29 -6.44
C LYS A 588 -12.53 12.82 -6.06
N LYS A 589 -13.29 11.90 -6.66
CA LYS A 589 -13.15 10.45 -6.46
C LYS A 589 -11.85 9.89 -7.02
N SER A 590 -11.17 10.63 -7.91
CA SER A 590 -9.84 10.25 -8.40
C SER A 590 -8.71 10.57 -7.42
N LEU A 591 -9.02 11.24 -6.29
CA LEU A 591 -8.07 11.65 -5.26
C LEU A 591 -8.40 10.98 -3.91
N PRO A 592 -7.38 10.53 -3.15
CA PRO A 592 -7.56 10.16 -1.74
C PRO A 592 -8.18 11.31 -0.93
N ALA A 593 -9.04 10.99 0.04
CA ALA A 593 -9.74 12.01 0.84
C ALA A 593 -8.80 13.00 1.55
N SER A 594 -7.61 12.54 1.97
CA SER A 594 -6.54 13.37 2.55
C SER A 594 -5.98 14.40 1.55
N LEU A 595 -5.82 14.01 0.29
CA LEU A 595 -5.31 14.88 -0.78
C LEU A 595 -6.38 15.78 -1.37
N GLN A 596 -7.68 15.44 -1.27
CA GLN A 596 -8.77 16.32 -1.73
C GLN A 596 -8.74 17.68 -1.03
N ARG A 597 -8.48 17.71 0.29
CA ARG A 597 -8.38 18.96 1.07
C ARG A 597 -7.11 19.75 0.74
N ALA A 598 -5.98 19.06 0.57
CA ALA A 598 -4.72 19.70 0.18
C ALA A 598 -4.82 20.32 -1.22
N PHE A 599 -5.44 19.61 -2.16
CA PHE A 599 -5.70 20.09 -3.51
C PHE A 599 -6.66 21.28 -3.52
N ASP A 600 -7.76 21.21 -2.76
CA ASP A 600 -8.70 22.35 -2.60
C ASP A 600 -8.00 23.60 -2.05
N LYS A 601 -7.12 23.43 -1.06
CA LYS A 601 -6.32 24.53 -0.49
C LYS A 601 -5.35 25.12 -1.51
N ALA A 602 -4.70 24.28 -2.32
CA ALA A 602 -3.79 24.74 -3.38
C ALA A 602 -4.53 25.47 -4.51
N LEU A 603 -5.71 24.97 -4.92
CA LEU A 603 -6.60 25.66 -5.87
C LEU A 603 -7.06 27.02 -5.32
N THR A 604 -7.49 27.05 -4.06
CA THR A 604 -7.87 28.31 -3.38
C THR A 604 -6.70 29.30 -3.37
N LYS A 605 -5.50 28.83 -3.05
CA LYS A 605 -4.28 29.66 -3.02
C LYS A 605 -3.95 30.20 -4.41
N TYR A 606 -3.95 29.35 -5.44
CA TYR A 606 -3.64 29.77 -6.81
C TYR A 606 -4.60 30.86 -7.31
N VAL A 607 -5.90 30.71 -7.05
CA VAL A 607 -6.92 31.71 -7.43
C VAL A 607 -6.72 33.03 -6.68
N LYS A 608 -6.37 32.98 -5.39
CA LYS A 608 -6.06 34.18 -4.60
C LYS A 608 -4.81 34.90 -5.13
N ASP A 609 -3.78 34.13 -5.47
CA ASP A 609 -2.49 34.65 -5.91
C ASP A 609 -2.54 35.13 -7.39
N ASN A 610 -3.55 34.69 -8.17
CA ASN A 610 -3.73 35.03 -9.59
C ASN A 610 -5.17 35.49 -9.90
N PRO A 611 -5.60 36.66 -9.40
CA PRO A 611 -6.97 37.14 -9.59
C PRO A 611 -7.30 37.29 -11.08
N GLY A 612 -8.46 36.77 -11.48
CA GLY A 612 -8.96 36.84 -12.87
C GLY A 612 -8.45 35.75 -13.81
N LYS A 613 -7.34 35.06 -13.51
CA LYS A 613 -6.77 34.00 -14.36
C LYS A 613 -7.48 32.65 -14.23
N MET A 614 -7.88 32.29 -13.01
CA MET A 614 -8.56 31.03 -12.73
C MET A 614 -9.75 31.25 -11.81
N LYS A 615 -10.84 30.50 -12.05
CA LYS A 615 -11.93 30.31 -11.10
C LYS A 615 -12.12 28.83 -10.87
N TYR A 616 -12.55 28.44 -9.67
CA TYR A 616 -12.95 27.07 -9.43
C TYR A 616 -14.10 26.98 -8.43
N ILE A 617 -14.89 25.92 -8.52
CA ILE A 617 -15.95 25.59 -7.57
C ILE A 617 -15.55 24.30 -6.85
N SER A 618 -15.58 24.37 -5.51
CA SER A 618 -15.16 23.25 -4.67
C SER A 618 -16.31 22.29 -4.39
N PRO A 619 -16.14 20.98 -4.68
CA PRO A 619 -17.11 19.95 -4.32
C PRO A 619 -17.06 19.56 -2.84
N LEU A 620 -16.19 20.22 -2.06
CA LEU A 620 -16.06 20.06 -0.60
C LEU A 620 -16.80 21.16 0.16
N LYS A 621 -17.04 22.33 -0.46
CA LYS A 621 -17.69 23.48 0.18
C LYS A 621 -19.14 23.67 -0.28
N ASN A 622 -19.47 23.23 -1.49
CA ASN A 622 -20.81 23.36 -2.04
C ASN A 622 -21.49 21.97 -2.09
N HIS A 623 -22.50 21.77 -1.24
CA HIS A 623 -23.30 20.55 -1.16
C HIS A 623 -24.15 20.38 -2.43
N GLY A 624 -23.52 19.84 -3.49
CA GLY A 624 -24.16 19.65 -4.79
C GLY A 624 -23.17 19.39 -5.92
N GLU A 625 -21.93 19.88 -5.78
CA GLU A 625 -20.90 19.75 -6.82
C GLU A 625 -20.21 18.36 -6.76
N PRO A 626 -20.21 17.59 -7.86
CA PRO A 626 -19.64 16.25 -7.88
C PRO A 626 -18.11 16.25 -8.08
N ALA A 627 -17.55 17.35 -8.57
CA ALA A 627 -16.16 17.47 -9.04
C ALA A 627 -15.59 18.87 -8.76
N PHE A 628 -14.27 19.02 -8.84
CA PHE A 628 -13.65 20.33 -8.89
C PHE A 628 -13.93 20.93 -10.27
N HIS A 629 -14.85 21.88 -10.34
CA HIS A 629 -15.15 22.62 -11.57
C HIS A 629 -14.10 23.70 -11.75
N VAL A 630 -13.32 23.67 -12.83
CA VAL A 630 -12.20 24.56 -13.07
C VAL A 630 -12.43 25.37 -14.35
N GLU A 631 -12.18 26.67 -14.26
CA GLU A 631 -12.22 27.61 -15.37
C GLU A 631 -10.88 28.35 -15.45
N ILE A 632 -10.17 28.25 -16.57
CA ILE A 632 -8.88 28.92 -16.79
C ILE A 632 -8.98 29.82 -18.01
N VAL A 633 -8.68 31.10 -17.84
CA VAL A 633 -8.56 32.07 -18.95
C VAL A 633 -7.28 31.76 -19.72
N GLN A 634 -7.40 31.70 -21.05
CA GLN A 634 -6.26 31.44 -21.94
C GLN A 634 -5.46 32.71 -22.20
#